data_AF-A0AAD2Z3L3-F1
#
_entry.id   AF-A0AAD2Z3L3-F1
#
_cell.length_a   1.000
_cell.length_b   1.000
_cell.length_c   1.000
_cell.angle_alpha   90.00
_cell.angle_beta   90.00
_cell.angle_gamma   90.00
#
_symmetry.space_group_name_H-M   'P 1'
#
loop_
_entity.id
_entity.type
_entity.pdbx_description
1 polymer ?
#
loop_
_entity_poly.entity_id
_entity_poly.type
_entity_poly.pdbx_seq_one_letter_code
_entity_poly.pdbx_strand_id
1 'polypeptide(L)'
;MNNNTPNNKGNPQGNNFFNKNPIFIFAIFAIVMIIIFKGFFDGNGSFGGALNGNEVNKNVPYSELKKLIESGQINQVSIGQTTIKAISSSHNTVYTAKKVNDPELVSLLDSKNIAYGAYSETNWFTDILFSWVLPVFIFFGIWMFLASRMQKNMGSSILGIGSSKKLVNSEKPKVKFSDVAGVEEAKEEVKEIVDFLKYPERYIKLGAKIPKGLLLVGPPGTGKTLLAKAVAGEADVPFFSVSGSSFIEMFVGVGASRVRDLFENAKKEAPAIVFIDEIDAIGKSRAASGMMGGNDEREQTLNQLLAEMDGFGTESSPVIVLAATNRPEVLDAALLRPGRFDRQVLVDKPDFKGRCDILKVHMKDVKISPKVKVEDIARLTAGLAGADLANIINEAALLAGRDSKKYVEQNDLVEAVERAIAGLEKKSRRINEKEKKIVTYHECGHALIAETTKGAKRVSKVSVIPRGLAALGYTLNTPEENKFLMQKHELIAEVDVLLGGRAAEEVFIGEISTGASNDLERATDIIKAMISMYGMSEIAGLMVLEKQRNTFLSGGQTIKDYSEKMAESLDDYVKKTLDERYKDVKDTLNTYKGAIETMVAALYEEETIEGNKVREIIKEFEDQNGLPTRLQELEEVKTEVKVEE
;
A
#
# COMPACT_ATOMS: atom_id res chain seq x y z
N MET A 1 -59.21 -10.61 -44.39
CA MET A 1 -58.09 -9.88 -45.03
C MET A 1 -56.89 -10.05 -44.11
N ASN A 2 -56.19 -11.19 -44.11
CA ASN A 2 -55.27 -11.69 -45.13
C ASN A 2 -54.30 -10.61 -45.63
N ASN A 3 -53.06 -10.64 -45.13
CA ASN A 3 -51.92 -11.03 -45.95
C ASN A 3 -50.77 -11.57 -45.08
N ASN A 4 -50.76 -12.90 -44.98
CA ASN A 4 -49.53 -13.68 -44.93
C ASN A 4 -48.79 -13.55 -46.26
N THR A 5 -47.46 -13.44 -46.21
CA THR A 5 -46.62 -14.20 -47.15
C THR A 5 -45.34 -14.68 -46.46
N PRO A 6 -45.18 -16.00 -46.30
CA PRO A 6 -43.96 -16.70 -45.91
C PRO A 6 -43.20 -17.21 -47.14
N ASN A 7 -41.90 -17.49 -47.01
CA ASN A 7 -41.08 -18.47 -47.78
C ASN A 7 -39.59 -18.05 -47.76
N ASN A 8 -38.58 -18.92 -47.82
CA ASN A 8 -38.41 -20.37 -47.73
C ASN A 8 -36.89 -20.64 -47.84
N LYS A 9 -36.44 -21.81 -47.36
CA LYS A 9 -35.25 -22.58 -47.82
C LYS A 9 -33.87 -21.89 -47.75
N GLY A 10 -32.86 -22.41 -47.06
CA GLY A 10 -32.45 -23.81 -46.98
C GLY A 10 -31.51 -24.17 -48.13
N ASN A 11 -30.20 -23.96 -47.94
CA ASN A 11 -29.05 -24.82 -48.35
C ASN A 11 -27.73 -24.02 -48.52
N PRO A 12 -26.54 -24.65 -48.49
CA PRO A 12 -26.21 -26.01 -48.04
C PRO A 12 -25.13 -26.03 -46.94
N GLN A 13 -25.07 -27.13 -46.20
CA GLN A 13 -23.90 -27.53 -45.42
C GLN A 13 -22.68 -27.61 -46.34
N GLY A 14 -21.87 -26.54 -46.34
CA GLY A 14 -20.48 -26.60 -46.78
C GLY A 14 -19.74 -27.55 -45.84
N ASN A 15 -19.35 -28.69 -46.37
CA ASN A 15 -18.60 -29.72 -45.68
C ASN A 15 -17.20 -29.17 -45.37
N ASN A 16 -17.08 -28.39 -44.28
CA ASN A 16 -15.81 -27.81 -43.84
C ASN A 16 -14.92 -28.91 -43.27
N PHE A 17 -14.15 -29.55 -44.16
CA PHE A 17 -12.99 -30.38 -43.81
C PHE A 17 -12.06 -29.65 -42.82
N PHE A 18 -12.02 -28.31 -42.92
CA PHE A 18 -11.29 -27.39 -42.06
C PHE A 18 -11.74 -27.33 -40.59
N ASN A 19 -12.99 -27.69 -40.28
CA ASN A 19 -13.52 -27.53 -38.91
C ASN A 19 -13.62 -28.86 -38.14
N LYS A 20 -13.45 -30.00 -38.82
CA LYS A 20 -13.55 -31.33 -38.18
C LYS A 20 -12.22 -31.86 -37.63
N ASN A 21 -11.08 -31.41 -38.16
CA ASN A 21 -9.76 -31.94 -37.77
C ASN A 21 -8.76 -30.82 -37.42
N PRO A 22 -8.98 -30.05 -36.32
CA PRO A 22 -8.06 -28.99 -35.91
C PRO A 22 -6.64 -29.50 -35.64
N ILE A 23 -6.51 -30.76 -35.19
CA ILE A 23 -5.24 -31.44 -34.96
C ILE A 23 -4.45 -31.63 -36.26
N PHE A 24 -5.14 -31.93 -37.37
CA PHE A 24 -4.49 -32.17 -38.66
C PHE A 24 -3.98 -30.86 -39.29
N ILE A 25 -4.73 -29.77 -39.12
CA ILE A 25 -4.34 -28.43 -39.56
C ILE A 25 -3.18 -27.89 -38.71
N PHE A 26 -3.22 -28.13 -37.39
CA PHE A 26 -2.13 -27.76 -36.51
C PHE A 26 -0.86 -28.57 -36.80
N ALA A 27 -0.98 -29.86 -37.14
CA ALA A 27 0.16 -30.67 -37.56
C ALA A 27 0.79 -30.14 -38.86
N ILE A 28 -0.03 -29.76 -39.86
CA ILE A 28 0.47 -29.12 -41.09
C ILE A 28 1.16 -27.79 -40.76
N PHE A 29 0.55 -26.96 -39.90
CA PHE A 29 1.12 -25.68 -39.48
C PHE A 29 2.43 -25.85 -38.71
N ALA A 30 2.52 -26.85 -37.83
CA ALA A 30 3.73 -27.19 -37.09
C ALA A 30 4.84 -27.69 -38.03
N ILE A 31 4.52 -28.50 -39.04
CA ILE A 31 5.47 -28.93 -40.07
C ILE A 31 5.98 -27.72 -40.87
N VAL A 32 5.10 -26.81 -41.27
CA VAL A 32 5.46 -25.57 -41.96
C VAL A 32 6.34 -24.67 -41.08
N MET A 33 6.02 -24.54 -39.80
CA MET A 33 6.83 -23.79 -38.84
C MET A 33 8.20 -24.44 -38.61
N ILE A 34 8.29 -25.77 -38.56
CA ILE A 34 9.57 -26.48 -38.47
C ILE A 34 10.41 -26.24 -39.74
N ILE A 35 9.79 -26.20 -40.92
CA ILE A 35 10.49 -25.88 -42.18
C ILE A 35 10.99 -24.43 -42.18
N ILE A 36 10.16 -23.47 -41.75
CA ILE A 36 10.54 -22.04 -41.65
C ILE A 36 11.63 -21.84 -40.61
N PHE A 37 11.48 -22.46 -39.43
CA PHE A 37 12.44 -22.35 -38.35
C PHE A 37 13.76 -23.03 -38.71
N LYS A 38 13.74 -24.16 -39.42
CA LYS A 38 14.95 -24.77 -40.00
C LYS A 38 15.62 -23.85 -41.04
N GLY A 39 14.83 -23.17 -41.87
CA GLY A 39 15.35 -22.14 -42.79
C GLY A 39 16.02 -20.95 -42.08
N PHE A 40 15.67 -20.71 -40.82
CA PHE A 40 16.20 -19.62 -40.00
C PHE A 40 17.30 -20.05 -39.01
N PHE A 41 17.30 -21.31 -38.55
CA PHE A 41 18.12 -21.80 -37.42
C PHE A 41 19.05 -22.99 -37.74
N ASP A 42 19.00 -23.59 -38.94
CA ASP A 42 19.96 -24.63 -39.34
C ASP A 42 21.29 -23.96 -39.76
N GLY A 43 21.97 -23.43 -38.73
CA GLY A 43 23.26 -22.79 -38.79
C GLY A 43 24.37 -23.81 -38.91
N ASN A 44 24.75 -24.09 -40.15
CA ASN A 44 26.14 -24.36 -40.50
C ASN A 44 26.71 -23.20 -41.34
N GLY A 45 26.36 -21.96 -40.97
CA GLY A 45 26.74 -20.75 -41.69
C GLY A 45 26.46 -19.46 -40.94
N SER A 46 27.18 -19.25 -39.83
CA SER A 46 27.64 -17.96 -39.29
C SER A 46 26.87 -16.68 -39.70
N PHE A 47 25.96 -16.20 -38.84
CA PHE A 47 25.46 -14.80 -38.86
C PHE A 47 26.56 -13.77 -38.47
N GLY A 48 27.82 -14.19 -38.33
CA GLY A 48 29.00 -13.34 -38.18
C GLY A 48 29.99 -13.39 -39.36
N GLY A 49 29.69 -14.11 -40.45
CA GLY A 49 30.61 -14.35 -41.58
C GLY A 49 30.26 -13.63 -42.89
N ALA A 50 29.09 -13.01 -43.02
CA ALA A 50 28.67 -12.33 -44.26
C ALA A 50 29.23 -10.89 -44.42
N LEU A 51 30.41 -10.62 -43.84
CA LEU A 51 31.29 -9.52 -44.22
C LEU A 51 32.72 -9.99 -44.50
N ASN A 52 32.98 -11.30 -44.62
CA ASN A 52 34.28 -11.82 -45.05
C ASN A 52 34.16 -13.20 -45.72
N GLY A 53 34.33 -13.23 -47.05
CA GLY A 53 34.75 -14.42 -47.82
C GLY A 53 33.63 -15.35 -48.31
N ASN A 54 33.25 -15.20 -49.59
CA ASN A 54 32.42 -16.16 -50.32
C ASN A 54 33.19 -17.48 -50.55
N GLU A 55 33.05 -18.48 -49.69
CA GLU A 55 33.51 -19.84 -50.00
C GLU A 55 32.64 -20.47 -51.09
N VAL A 56 33.18 -20.60 -52.30
CA VAL A 56 32.47 -21.20 -53.44
C VAL A 56 32.66 -22.72 -53.41
N ASN A 57 31.57 -23.48 -53.24
CA ASN A 57 31.59 -24.94 -53.35
C ASN A 57 31.40 -25.37 -54.82
N LYS A 58 32.36 -26.10 -55.40
CA LYS A 58 32.28 -26.63 -56.78
C LYS A 58 32.38 -28.15 -56.80
N ASN A 59 31.41 -28.81 -57.43
CA ASN A 59 31.49 -30.25 -57.70
C ASN A 59 32.27 -30.49 -58.99
N VAL A 60 33.36 -31.24 -58.93
CA VAL A 60 34.22 -31.55 -60.07
C VAL A 60 34.43 -33.07 -60.22
N PRO A 61 34.61 -33.58 -61.45
CA PRO A 61 35.04 -34.96 -61.66
C PRO A 61 36.40 -35.24 -61.01
N TYR A 62 36.63 -36.49 -60.60
CA TYR A 62 37.88 -36.90 -59.94
C TYR A 62 39.13 -36.65 -60.80
N SER A 63 39.04 -36.82 -62.12
CA SER A 63 40.13 -36.56 -63.05
C SER A 63 40.52 -35.07 -63.11
N GLU A 64 39.56 -34.18 -62.98
CA GLU A 64 39.80 -32.73 -62.93
C GLU A 64 40.41 -32.34 -61.58
N LEU A 65 39.95 -32.96 -60.50
CA LEU A 65 40.56 -32.79 -59.18
C LEU A 65 42.04 -33.22 -59.16
N LYS A 66 42.38 -34.35 -59.79
CA LYS A 66 43.77 -34.82 -59.89
C LYS A 66 44.67 -33.82 -60.63
N LYS A 67 44.18 -33.21 -61.72
CA LYS A 67 44.90 -32.13 -62.43
C LYS A 67 45.10 -30.88 -61.57
N LEU A 68 44.10 -30.51 -60.76
CA LEU A 68 44.20 -29.36 -59.85
C LEU A 68 45.25 -29.60 -58.74
N ILE A 69 45.39 -30.85 -58.29
CA ILE A 69 46.44 -31.27 -57.35
C ILE A 69 47.82 -31.21 -58.02
N GLU A 70 47.97 -31.73 -59.24
CA GLU A 70 49.24 -31.73 -59.98
C GLU A 70 49.76 -30.31 -60.28
N SER A 71 48.84 -29.39 -60.58
CA SER A 71 49.13 -27.98 -60.86
C SER A 71 49.37 -27.12 -59.61
N GLY A 72 49.29 -27.70 -58.41
CA GLY A 72 49.64 -27.03 -57.14
C GLY A 72 48.59 -26.02 -56.65
N GLN A 73 47.35 -26.10 -57.13
CA GLN A 73 46.28 -25.16 -56.77
C GLN A 73 45.46 -25.57 -55.54
N ILE A 74 45.84 -26.67 -54.90
CA ILE A 74 45.17 -27.27 -53.74
C ILE A 74 46.13 -27.27 -52.55
N ASN A 75 45.65 -26.83 -51.39
CA ASN A 75 46.45 -26.74 -50.16
C ASN A 75 46.13 -27.86 -49.17
N GLN A 76 44.88 -28.31 -49.11
CA GLN A 76 44.47 -29.39 -48.21
C GLN A 76 43.43 -30.30 -48.85
N VAL A 77 43.57 -31.62 -48.62
CA VAL A 77 42.62 -32.64 -49.12
C VAL A 77 42.03 -33.44 -47.97
N SER A 78 40.72 -33.46 -47.85
CA SER A 78 39.98 -34.27 -46.88
C SER A 78 39.29 -35.44 -47.58
N ILE A 79 39.63 -36.67 -47.19
CA ILE A 79 39.14 -37.89 -47.81
C ILE A 79 38.04 -38.48 -46.92
N GLY A 80 36.81 -38.48 -47.41
CA GLY A 80 35.65 -39.09 -46.76
C GLY A 80 35.46 -40.55 -47.16
N GLN A 81 34.36 -41.14 -46.70
CA GLN A 81 33.99 -42.51 -47.06
C GLN A 81 33.52 -42.59 -48.52
N THR A 82 32.77 -41.60 -49.01
CA THR A 82 32.20 -41.61 -50.36
C THR A 82 32.70 -40.46 -51.24
N THR A 83 33.18 -39.38 -50.64
CA THR A 83 33.63 -38.18 -51.37
C THR A 83 34.97 -37.63 -50.88
N ILE A 84 35.69 -36.96 -51.76
CA ILE A 84 36.93 -36.24 -51.48
C ILE A 84 36.65 -34.74 -51.61
N LYS A 85 37.03 -33.98 -50.59
CA LYS A 85 36.95 -32.51 -50.59
C LYS A 85 38.36 -31.94 -50.62
N ALA A 86 38.61 -30.97 -51.49
CA ALA A 86 39.89 -30.31 -51.62
C ALA A 86 39.73 -28.80 -51.52
N ILE A 87 40.54 -28.17 -50.69
CA ILE A 87 40.52 -26.72 -50.46
C ILE A 87 41.60 -26.10 -51.34
N SER A 88 41.21 -25.12 -52.15
CA SER A 88 42.15 -24.38 -53.00
C SER A 88 43.15 -23.58 -52.16
N SER A 89 44.35 -23.32 -52.71
CA SER A 89 45.40 -22.55 -52.04
C SER A 89 45.01 -21.11 -51.69
N SER A 90 43.95 -20.55 -52.30
CA SER A 90 43.39 -19.25 -51.90
C SER A 90 42.38 -19.32 -50.74
N HIS A 91 42.15 -20.51 -50.16
CA HIS A 91 41.17 -20.81 -49.10
C HIS A 91 39.70 -20.45 -49.37
N ASN A 92 39.37 -19.96 -50.58
CA ASN A 92 38.03 -19.43 -50.88
C ASN A 92 37.18 -20.35 -51.78
N THR A 93 37.66 -21.54 -52.14
CA THR A 93 36.91 -22.48 -52.99
C THR A 93 37.16 -23.92 -52.54
N VAL A 94 36.07 -24.66 -52.32
CA VAL A 94 36.11 -26.08 -51.93
C VAL A 94 35.61 -26.91 -53.10
N TYR A 95 36.49 -27.78 -53.61
CA TYR A 95 36.20 -28.72 -54.67
C TYR A 95 35.76 -30.05 -54.07
N THR A 96 34.60 -30.56 -54.48
CA THR A 96 34.11 -31.89 -54.05
C THR A 96 34.06 -32.84 -55.24
N ALA A 97 34.73 -33.98 -55.11
CA ALA A 97 34.69 -35.06 -56.10
C ALA A 97 34.25 -36.37 -55.43
N LYS A 98 33.61 -37.27 -56.19
CA LYS A 98 33.36 -38.63 -55.70
C LYS A 98 34.67 -39.40 -55.62
N LYS A 99 34.84 -40.17 -54.54
CA LYS A 99 36.06 -40.97 -54.33
C LYS A 99 36.14 -42.07 -55.38
N VAL A 100 37.26 -42.13 -56.08
CA VAL A 100 37.65 -43.24 -56.97
C VAL A 100 38.81 -43.97 -56.29
N ASN A 101 38.85 -45.30 -56.41
CA ASN A 101 39.90 -46.10 -55.78
C ASN A 101 41.19 -45.99 -56.61
N ASP A 102 42.00 -44.98 -56.30
CA ASP A 102 43.27 -44.66 -56.96
C ASP A 102 44.41 -44.79 -55.94
N PRO A 103 45.20 -45.90 -55.97
CA PRO A 103 46.27 -46.15 -55.00
C PRO A 103 47.41 -45.12 -55.06
N GLU A 104 47.57 -44.40 -56.17
CA GLU A 104 48.66 -43.44 -56.37
C GLU A 104 48.33 -42.04 -55.83
N LEU A 105 47.08 -41.78 -55.43
CA LEU A 105 46.64 -40.45 -54.98
C LEU A 105 47.39 -39.96 -53.74
N VAL A 106 47.62 -40.85 -52.77
CA VAL A 106 48.32 -40.49 -51.52
C VAL A 106 49.79 -40.18 -51.82
N SER A 107 50.45 -41.00 -52.64
CA SER A 107 51.82 -40.76 -53.06
C SER A 107 51.97 -39.46 -53.86
N LEU A 108 50.97 -39.10 -54.68
CA LEU A 108 50.93 -37.82 -55.39
C LEU A 108 50.83 -36.63 -54.42
N LEU A 109 49.99 -36.73 -53.39
CA LEU A 109 49.83 -35.69 -52.37
C LEU A 109 51.11 -35.51 -51.52
N ASP A 110 51.76 -36.61 -51.14
CA ASP A 110 53.04 -36.60 -50.42
C ASP A 110 54.15 -35.95 -51.28
N SER A 111 54.22 -36.27 -52.58
CA SER A 111 55.23 -35.70 -53.49
C SER A 111 55.10 -34.18 -53.67
N LYS A 112 53.90 -33.63 -53.46
CA LYS A 112 53.59 -32.19 -53.56
C LYS A 112 53.49 -31.52 -52.19
N ASN A 113 53.72 -32.26 -51.10
CA ASN A 113 53.69 -31.77 -49.72
C ASN A 113 52.34 -31.16 -49.30
N ILE A 114 51.23 -31.74 -49.77
CA ILE A 114 49.85 -31.28 -49.49
C ILE A 114 49.30 -32.04 -48.28
N ALA A 115 48.78 -31.32 -47.28
CA ALA A 115 48.22 -31.93 -46.08
C ALA A 115 46.90 -32.67 -46.39
N TYR A 116 46.75 -33.91 -45.93
CA TYR A 116 45.51 -34.66 -46.06
C TYR A 116 45.05 -35.34 -44.76
N GLY A 117 43.74 -35.53 -44.63
CA GLY A 117 43.11 -36.14 -43.46
C GLY A 117 41.77 -36.80 -43.77
N ALA A 118 41.25 -37.61 -42.84
CA ALA A 118 39.94 -38.24 -42.96
C ALA A 118 38.86 -37.39 -42.28
N TYR A 119 37.66 -37.32 -42.87
CA TYR A 119 36.49 -36.72 -42.24
C TYR A 119 35.31 -37.71 -42.22
N SER A 120 34.51 -37.65 -41.15
CA SER A 120 33.32 -38.49 -41.01
C SER A 120 32.14 -37.85 -41.73
N GLU A 121 31.52 -38.57 -42.66
CA GLU A 121 30.26 -38.15 -43.29
C GLU A 121 29.12 -38.42 -42.29
N THR A 122 28.56 -37.36 -41.70
CA THR A 122 27.36 -37.49 -40.86
C THR A 122 26.12 -37.67 -41.74
N ASN A 123 25.35 -38.73 -41.47
CA ASN A 123 24.10 -39.02 -42.17
C ASN A 123 23.04 -37.99 -41.75
N TRP A 124 22.80 -36.99 -42.60
CA TRP A 124 21.82 -35.92 -42.40
C TRP A 124 20.42 -36.41 -41.97
N PHE A 125 20.03 -37.62 -42.36
CA PHE A 125 18.74 -38.21 -41.98
C PHE A 125 18.67 -38.64 -40.51
N THR A 126 19.76 -39.17 -39.95
CA THR A 126 19.79 -39.61 -38.55
C THR A 126 19.80 -38.43 -37.58
N ASP A 127 20.46 -37.33 -37.95
CA ASP A 127 20.46 -36.10 -37.14
C ASP A 127 19.08 -35.43 -37.09
N ILE A 128 18.36 -35.40 -38.22
CA ILE A 128 17.01 -34.80 -38.27
C ILE A 128 16.02 -35.59 -37.39
N LEU A 129 16.05 -36.92 -37.47
CA LEU A 129 15.06 -37.76 -36.79
C LEU A 129 15.22 -37.74 -35.26
N PHE A 130 16.46 -37.85 -34.76
CA PHE A 130 16.69 -37.98 -33.32
C PHE A 130 16.88 -36.63 -32.62
N SER A 131 17.43 -35.63 -33.30
CA SER A 131 17.75 -34.34 -32.67
C SER A 131 16.56 -33.37 -32.67
N TRP A 132 15.65 -33.46 -33.65
CA TRP A 132 14.54 -32.50 -33.79
C TRP A 132 13.15 -33.12 -33.69
N VAL A 133 12.91 -34.28 -34.33
CA VAL A 133 11.57 -34.89 -34.35
C VAL A 133 11.21 -35.46 -32.97
N LEU A 134 12.14 -36.17 -32.32
CA LEU A 134 11.88 -36.80 -31.03
C LEU A 134 11.55 -35.80 -29.90
N PRO A 135 12.28 -34.68 -29.71
CA PRO A 135 11.96 -33.70 -28.67
C PRO A 135 10.62 -32.99 -28.89
N VAL A 136 10.25 -32.68 -30.14
CA VAL A 136 8.98 -32.03 -30.47
C VAL A 136 7.79 -32.95 -30.16
N PHE A 137 7.91 -34.25 -30.47
CA PHE A 137 6.87 -35.22 -30.14
C PHE A 137 6.72 -35.45 -28.63
N ILE A 138 7.84 -35.49 -27.88
CA ILE A 138 7.81 -35.58 -26.42
C ILE A 138 7.14 -34.34 -25.82
N PHE A 139 7.51 -33.14 -26.29
CA PHE A 139 6.91 -31.89 -25.84
C PHE A 139 5.41 -31.84 -26.15
N PHE A 140 4.99 -32.29 -27.34
CA PHE A 140 3.58 -32.39 -27.70
C PHE A 140 2.81 -33.38 -26.81
N GLY A 141 3.40 -34.53 -26.48
CA GLY A 141 2.81 -35.51 -25.55
C GLY A 141 2.62 -34.93 -24.15
N ILE A 142 3.62 -34.21 -23.64
CA ILE A 142 3.55 -33.53 -22.34
C ILE A 142 2.51 -32.40 -22.37
N TRP A 143 2.47 -31.59 -23.43
CA TRP A 143 1.52 -30.51 -23.59
C TRP A 143 0.08 -31.01 -23.67
N MET A 144 -0.19 -32.11 -24.39
CA MET A 144 -1.52 -32.71 -24.49
C MET A 144 -1.95 -33.33 -23.15
N PHE A 145 -1.01 -33.92 -22.40
CA PHE A 145 -1.25 -34.42 -21.05
C PHE A 145 -1.55 -33.29 -20.04
N LEU A 146 -0.82 -32.17 -20.12
CA LEU A 146 -1.08 -30.97 -19.30
C LEU A 146 -2.40 -30.28 -19.67
N ALA A 147 -2.67 -30.09 -20.96
CA ALA A 147 -3.90 -29.46 -21.45
C ALA A 147 -5.14 -30.28 -21.07
N SER A 148 -5.08 -31.61 -21.18
CA SER A 148 -6.19 -32.48 -20.76
C SER A 148 -6.43 -32.48 -19.25
N ARG A 149 -5.40 -32.19 -18.43
CA ARG A 149 -5.52 -32.05 -16.97
C ARG A 149 -6.00 -30.65 -16.56
N MET A 150 -5.59 -29.60 -17.27
CA MET A 150 -6.12 -28.24 -17.09
C MET A 150 -7.59 -28.14 -17.51
N GLN A 151 -8.00 -28.80 -18.60
CA GLN A 151 -9.39 -28.72 -19.07
C GLN A 151 -10.38 -29.46 -18.14
N LYS A 152 -9.94 -30.50 -17.42
CA LYS A 152 -10.78 -31.21 -16.44
C LYS A 152 -10.98 -30.48 -15.11
N ASN A 153 -10.12 -29.52 -14.76
CA ASN A 153 -10.26 -28.70 -13.54
C ASN A 153 -10.55 -27.20 -13.80
N MET A 154 -10.61 -26.74 -15.06
CA MET A 154 -10.78 -25.32 -15.43
C MET A 154 -11.68 -25.09 -16.65
N GLY A 155 -12.64 -25.99 -16.89
CA GLY A 155 -13.64 -25.84 -17.95
C GLY A 155 -14.65 -24.73 -17.64
N SER A 156 -14.34 -23.48 -18.02
CA SER A 156 -15.27 -22.38 -18.38
C SER A 156 -14.60 -20.98 -18.42
N SER A 157 -13.30 -20.81 -18.11
CA SER A 157 -12.80 -19.46 -17.76
C SER A 157 -11.97 -18.70 -18.81
N ILE A 158 -11.52 -19.31 -19.91
CA ILE A 158 -10.53 -18.64 -20.81
C ILE A 158 -11.14 -18.06 -22.10
N LEU A 159 -12.36 -18.46 -22.48
CA LEU A 159 -13.08 -17.91 -23.66
C LEU A 159 -14.20 -16.90 -23.28
N GLY A 160 -14.20 -16.44 -22.02
CA GLY A 160 -15.22 -15.54 -21.45
C GLY A 160 -14.66 -14.19 -21.01
N ILE A 161 -13.67 -13.64 -21.71
CA ILE A 161 -13.20 -12.25 -21.52
C ILE A 161 -14.34 -11.32 -21.94
N GLY A 162 -15.23 -10.97 -21.00
CA GLY A 162 -16.34 -10.05 -21.24
C GLY A 162 -17.67 -10.37 -20.54
N SER A 163 -17.80 -11.46 -19.77
CA SER A 163 -18.99 -11.66 -18.94
C SER A 163 -18.63 -12.02 -17.51
N SER A 164 -18.83 -11.05 -16.63
CA SER A 164 -18.56 -11.03 -15.18
C SER A 164 -19.51 -11.92 -14.38
N LYS A 165 -19.64 -13.20 -14.72
CA LYS A 165 -20.59 -14.08 -14.02
C LYS A 165 -20.05 -14.66 -12.70
N LYS A 166 -19.26 -13.92 -11.89
CA LYS A 166 -18.91 -14.34 -10.51
C LYS A 166 -18.12 -13.34 -9.63
N LEU A 167 -18.39 -12.02 -9.62
CA LEU A 167 -17.61 -11.11 -8.75
C LEU A 167 -18.41 -10.29 -7.73
N VAL A 168 -19.74 -10.20 -7.82
CA VAL A 168 -20.51 -9.44 -6.84
C VAL A 168 -21.72 -10.25 -6.41
N ASN A 169 -21.56 -11.07 -5.37
CA ASN A 169 -22.69 -11.64 -4.67
C ASN A 169 -23.22 -10.59 -3.70
N SER A 170 -24.53 -10.37 -3.68
CA SER A 170 -25.16 -9.60 -2.63
C SER A 170 -25.04 -10.34 -1.31
N GLU A 171 -24.67 -9.62 -0.26
CA GLU A 171 -24.75 -10.09 1.12
C GLU A 171 -25.92 -9.40 1.80
N LYS A 172 -26.62 -10.09 2.71
CA LYS A 172 -27.51 -9.45 3.68
C LYS A 172 -26.77 -9.35 5.01
N PRO A 173 -26.12 -8.20 5.30
CA PRO A 173 -25.33 -8.06 6.51
C PRO A 173 -26.22 -8.14 7.75
N LYS A 174 -25.74 -8.85 8.78
CA LYS A 174 -26.41 -8.95 10.09
C LYS A 174 -26.05 -7.82 11.05
N VAL A 175 -25.05 -7.01 10.69
CA VAL A 175 -24.53 -5.89 11.50
C VAL A 175 -25.61 -4.83 11.62
N LYS A 176 -25.84 -4.32 12.82
CA LYS A 176 -26.81 -3.24 13.09
C LYS A 176 -26.15 -2.00 13.67
N PHE A 177 -26.91 -0.92 13.82
CA PHE A 177 -26.40 0.30 14.47
C PHE A 177 -25.96 0.09 15.93
N SER A 178 -26.42 -0.97 16.60
CA SER A 178 -25.96 -1.35 17.94
C SER A 178 -24.51 -1.83 17.97
N ASP A 179 -23.98 -2.28 16.84
CA ASP A 179 -22.63 -2.84 16.71
C ASP A 179 -21.60 -1.79 16.27
N VAL A 180 -22.09 -0.60 15.90
CA VAL A 180 -21.29 0.58 15.59
C VAL A 180 -21.35 1.50 16.80
N ALA A 181 -20.24 2.05 17.26
CA ALA A 181 -20.21 2.97 18.40
C ALA A 181 -19.27 4.15 18.10
N GLY A 182 -19.46 5.26 18.82
CA GLY A 182 -18.59 6.43 18.76
C GLY A 182 -18.70 7.30 17.51
N VAL A 183 -19.79 7.14 16.74
CA VAL A 183 -20.10 7.93 15.53
C VAL A 183 -21.60 8.27 15.49
N GLU A 184 -22.13 8.80 16.60
CA GLU A 184 -23.58 9.02 16.76
C GLU A 184 -24.13 10.09 15.79
N GLU A 185 -23.35 11.14 15.52
CA GLU A 185 -23.72 12.18 14.54
C GLU A 185 -23.83 11.58 13.14
N ALA A 186 -22.85 10.75 12.75
CA ALA A 186 -22.87 10.07 11.46
C ALA A 186 -24.03 9.08 11.36
N LYS A 187 -24.38 8.39 12.45
CA LYS A 187 -25.55 7.49 12.51
C LYS A 187 -26.86 8.24 12.30
N GLU A 188 -27.01 9.42 12.91
CA GLU A 188 -28.22 10.23 12.76
C GLU A 188 -28.43 10.68 11.31
N GLU A 189 -27.37 11.12 10.62
CA GLU A 189 -27.41 11.47 9.21
C GLU A 189 -27.79 10.28 8.31
N VAL A 190 -27.24 9.09 8.56
CA VAL A 190 -27.56 7.89 7.75
C VAL A 190 -28.90 7.24 8.16
N LYS A 191 -29.50 7.61 9.29
CA LYS A 191 -30.80 7.10 9.74
C LYS A 191 -31.91 7.51 8.78
N GLU A 192 -31.82 8.70 8.19
CA GLU A 192 -32.74 9.15 7.14
C GLU A 192 -32.75 8.20 5.94
N ILE A 193 -31.57 7.69 5.57
CA ILE A 193 -31.40 6.75 4.46
C ILE A 193 -32.05 5.40 4.78
N VAL A 194 -31.89 4.92 6.02
CA VAL A 194 -32.54 3.70 6.50
C VAL A 194 -34.07 3.83 6.47
N ASP A 195 -34.59 4.92 7.01
CA ASP A 195 -36.04 5.18 7.04
C ASP A 195 -36.61 5.29 5.62
N PHE A 196 -35.85 5.90 4.70
CA PHE A 196 -36.20 5.97 3.30
C PHE A 196 -36.26 4.58 2.64
N LEU A 197 -35.26 3.72 2.86
CA LEU A 197 -35.24 2.37 2.30
C LEU A 197 -36.36 1.48 2.85
N LYS A 198 -36.75 1.67 4.12
CA LYS A 198 -37.88 0.96 4.75
C LYS A 198 -39.24 1.46 4.28
N TYR A 199 -39.40 2.78 4.12
CA TYR A 199 -40.69 3.42 3.84
C TYR A 199 -40.64 4.42 2.67
N PRO A 200 -40.25 4.00 1.45
CA PRO A 200 -40.00 4.90 0.33
C PRO A 200 -41.27 5.67 -0.12
N GLU A 201 -42.44 5.03 -0.04
CA GLU A 201 -43.72 5.64 -0.43
C GLU A 201 -44.05 6.93 0.33
N ARG A 202 -43.65 7.02 1.62
CA ARG A 202 -43.93 8.19 2.46
C ARG A 202 -43.26 9.44 1.89
N TYR A 203 -42.03 9.28 1.40
CA TYR A 203 -41.22 10.38 0.85
C TYR A 203 -41.62 10.71 -0.58
N ILE A 204 -41.92 9.69 -1.41
CA ILE A 204 -42.37 9.88 -2.79
C ILE A 204 -43.71 10.64 -2.84
N LYS A 205 -44.67 10.32 -1.96
CA LYS A 205 -45.97 11.02 -1.88
C LYS A 205 -45.84 12.51 -1.53
N LEU A 206 -44.76 12.88 -0.82
CA LEU A 206 -44.45 14.27 -0.46
C LEU A 206 -43.63 14.99 -1.53
N GLY A 207 -43.24 14.31 -2.61
CA GLY A 207 -42.39 14.87 -3.67
C GLY A 207 -40.93 15.05 -3.25
N ALA A 208 -40.49 14.39 -2.17
CA ALA A 208 -39.10 14.46 -1.73
C ALA A 208 -38.20 13.70 -2.73
N LYS A 209 -37.10 14.35 -3.14
CA LYS A 209 -36.08 13.72 -3.99
C LYS A 209 -35.16 12.88 -3.13
N ILE A 210 -34.93 11.65 -3.59
CA ILE A 210 -34.11 10.67 -2.90
C ILE A 210 -32.64 10.99 -3.17
N PRO A 211 -31.78 11.10 -2.14
CA PRO A 211 -30.34 11.21 -2.36
C PRO A 211 -29.86 9.95 -3.06
N LYS A 212 -29.24 10.12 -4.24
CA LYS A 212 -28.78 8.99 -5.06
C LYS A 212 -27.49 8.40 -4.52
N GLY A 213 -26.69 9.20 -3.84
CA GLY A 213 -25.43 8.74 -3.27
C GLY A 213 -24.98 9.52 -2.05
N LEU A 214 -24.32 8.83 -1.14
CA LEU A 214 -23.79 9.38 0.09
C LEU A 214 -22.32 9.02 0.22
N LEU A 215 -21.49 10.02 0.49
CA LEU A 215 -20.05 9.88 0.65
C LEU A 215 -19.69 9.91 2.14
N LEU A 216 -19.18 8.80 2.65
CA LEU A 216 -18.57 8.68 3.98
C LEU A 216 -17.13 9.16 3.92
N VAL A 217 -16.83 10.23 4.64
CA VAL A 217 -15.52 10.89 4.63
C VAL A 217 -14.91 10.78 6.01
N GLY A 218 -13.63 10.40 6.11
CA GLY A 218 -12.92 10.50 7.37
C GLY A 218 -11.64 9.69 7.41
N PRO A 219 -10.84 9.77 8.49
CA PRO A 219 -9.59 9.04 8.62
C PRO A 219 -9.74 7.50 8.47
N PRO A 220 -8.69 6.76 8.10
CA PRO A 220 -8.76 5.31 8.06
C PRO A 220 -9.09 4.73 9.44
N GLY A 221 -9.79 3.59 9.46
CA GLY A 221 -10.09 2.89 10.71
C GLY A 221 -11.23 3.49 11.56
N THR A 222 -11.94 4.53 11.11
CA THR A 222 -13.10 5.11 11.83
C THR A 222 -14.41 4.35 11.65
N GLY A 223 -14.39 3.21 10.96
CA GLY A 223 -15.58 2.35 10.82
C GLY A 223 -16.52 2.71 9.67
N LYS A 224 -16.07 3.46 8.64
CA LYS A 224 -16.88 3.79 7.45
C LYS A 224 -17.54 2.57 6.80
N THR A 225 -16.77 1.51 6.54
CA THR A 225 -17.28 0.26 5.95
C THR A 225 -18.25 -0.47 6.90
N LEU A 226 -18.01 -0.39 8.21
CA LEU A 226 -18.88 -0.97 9.23
C LEU A 226 -20.22 -0.22 9.31
N LEU A 227 -20.19 1.12 9.26
CA LEU A 227 -21.37 1.97 9.22
C LEU A 227 -22.21 1.70 7.96
N ALA A 228 -21.58 1.58 6.79
CA ALA A 228 -22.28 1.24 5.55
C ALA A 228 -22.98 -0.14 5.63
N LYS A 229 -22.32 -1.15 6.22
CA LYS A 229 -22.92 -2.46 6.49
C LYS A 229 -24.07 -2.38 7.49
N ALA A 230 -23.95 -1.55 8.52
CA ALA A 230 -24.99 -1.34 9.51
C ALA A 230 -26.23 -0.64 8.93
N VAL A 231 -26.07 0.31 8.00
CA VAL A 231 -27.19 0.92 7.26
C VAL A 231 -27.97 -0.14 6.49
N ALA A 232 -27.26 -1.04 5.78
CA ALA A 232 -27.89 -2.12 5.03
C ALA A 232 -28.58 -3.15 5.93
N GLY A 233 -27.95 -3.54 7.04
CA GLY A 233 -28.51 -4.48 8.00
C GLY A 233 -29.69 -3.91 8.79
N GLU A 234 -29.68 -2.61 9.07
CA GLU A 234 -30.81 -1.93 9.70
C GLU A 234 -31.99 -1.81 8.75
N ALA A 235 -31.75 -1.57 7.46
CA ALA A 235 -32.77 -1.52 6.41
C ALA A 235 -33.23 -2.91 5.89
N ASP A 236 -32.53 -4.00 6.24
CA ASP A 236 -32.74 -5.37 5.75
C ASP A 236 -32.73 -5.50 4.21
N VAL A 237 -31.84 -4.75 3.56
CA VAL A 237 -31.67 -4.72 2.10
C VAL A 237 -30.39 -5.43 1.65
N PRO A 238 -30.33 -5.99 0.43
CA PRO A 238 -29.10 -6.49 -0.17
C PRO A 238 -27.98 -5.43 -0.21
N PHE A 239 -26.76 -5.86 0.13
CA PHE A 239 -25.55 -5.04 0.17
C PHE A 239 -24.53 -5.55 -0.85
N PHE A 240 -24.20 -4.72 -1.83
CA PHE A 240 -23.18 -4.98 -2.85
C PHE A 240 -21.92 -4.21 -2.49
N SER A 241 -20.87 -4.90 -2.04
CA SER A 241 -19.60 -4.28 -1.64
C SER A 241 -18.53 -4.47 -2.71
N VAL A 242 -17.91 -3.39 -3.15
CA VAL A 242 -16.77 -3.39 -4.08
C VAL A 242 -15.71 -2.39 -3.61
N SER A 243 -14.44 -2.67 -3.88
CA SER A 243 -13.36 -1.68 -3.68
C SER A 243 -13.14 -0.90 -4.97
N GLY A 244 -12.91 0.40 -4.87
CA GLY A 244 -12.63 1.30 -6.00
C GLY A 244 -11.41 0.84 -6.80
N SER A 245 -10.40 0.28 -6.14
CA SER A 245 -9.22 -0.28 -6.80
C SER A 245 -9.53 -1.48 -7.70
N SER A 246 -10.62 -2.22 -7.42
CA SER A 246 -11.03 -3.38 -8.24
C SER A 246 -11.53 -3.00 -9.64
N PHE A 247 -11.78 -1.71 -9.88
CA PHE A 247 -12.14 -1.22 -11.20
C PHE A 247 -10.94 -0.80 -12.05
N ILE A 248 -9.74 -0.73 -11.47
CA ILE A 248 -8.51 -0.35 -12.18
C ILE A 248 -7.86 -1.60 -12.74
N GLU A 249 -7.80 -1.71 -14.06
CA GLU A 249 -7.22 -2.85 -14.77
C GLU A 249 -6.29 -2.39 -15.90
N MET A 250 -5.40 -3.29 -16.36
CA MET A 250 -4.49 -3.01 -17.49
C MET A 250 -5.21 -2.86 -18.84
N PHE A 251 -6.46 -3.32 -18.92
CA PHE A 251 -7.25 -3.33 -20.16
C PHE A 251 -8.31 -2.23 -20.14
N VAL A 252 -8.22 -1.32 -21.11
CA VAL A 252 -9.17 -0.22 -21.31
C VAL A 252 -10.60 -0.78 -21.47
N GLY A 253 -11.55 -0.20 -20.74
CA GLY A 253 -12.97 -0.55 -20.82
C GLY A 253 -13.42 -1.70 -19.91
N VAL A 254 -12.51 -2.47 -19.30
CA VAL A 254 -12.88 -3.54 -18.35
C VAL A 254 -13.50 -2.94 -17.08
N GLY A 255 -12.90 -1.88 -16.53
CA GLY A 255 -13.44 -1.17 -15.36
C GLY A 255 -14.86 -0.63 -15.61
N ALA A 256 -15.07 0.05 -16.74
CA ALA A 256 -16.39 0.55 -17.13
C ALA A 256 -17.44 -0.57 -17.30
N SER A 257 -17.08 -1.73 -17.85
CA SER A 257 -18.00 -2.87 -17.93
C SER A 257 -18.39 -3.40 -16.55
N ARG A 258 -17.43 -3.52 -15.62
CA ARG A 258 -17.69 -3.96 -14.24
C ARG A 258 -18.63 -3.00 -13.51
N VAL A 259 -18.48 -1.70 -13.74
CA VAL A 259 -19.42 -0.69 -13.19
C VAL A 259 -20.83 -0.93 -13.72
N ARG A 260 -21.02 -1.13 -15.03
CA ARG A 260 -22.36 -1.44 -15.58
C ARG A 260 -22.95 -2.70 -14.95
N ASP A 261 -22.17 -3.78 -14.91
CA ASP A 261 -22.64 -5.06 -14.38
C ASP A 261 -23.03 -4.97 -12.90
N LEU A 262 -22.26 -4.24 -12.10
CA LEU A 262 -22.57 -3.98 -10.69
C LEU A 262 -23.94 -3.31 -10.54
N PHE A 263 -24.17 -2.24 -11.31
CA PHE A 263 -25.40 -1.47 -11.24
C PHE A 263 -26.59 -2.25 -11.81
N GLU A 264 -26.41 -3.05 -12.87
CA GLU A 264 -27.46 -3.94 -13.37
C GLU A 264 -27.88 -5.01 -12.35
N ASN A 265 -26.92 -5.59 -11.63
CA ASN A 265 -27.22 -6.59 -10.60
C ASN A 265 -27.90 -5.95 -9.38
N ALA A 266 -27.45 -4.77 -8.96
CA ALA A 266 -28.11 -4.01 -7.89
C ALA A 266 -29.56 -3.64 -8.25
N LYS A 267 -29.82 -3.27 -9.52
CA LYS A 267 -31.17 -2.98 -10.01
C LYS A 267 -32.11 -4.19 -9.96
N LYS A 268 -31.60 -5.41 -10.18
CA LYS A 268 -32.41 -6.65 -10.12
C LYS A 268 -32.86 -6.99 -8.70
N GLU A 269 -32.09 -6.59 -7.69
CA GLU A 269 -32.36 -6.88 -6.28
C GLU A 269 -32.82 -5.65 -5.48
N ALA A 270 -33.23 -4.57 -6.17
CA ALA A 270 -33.71 -3.35 -5.53
C ALA A 270 -34.98 -3.61 -4.69
N PRO A 271 -35.14 -2.98 -3.50
CA PRO A 271 -34.27 -1.95 -2.90
C PRO A 271 -32.92 -2.52 -2.44
N ALA A 272 -31.81 -1.86 -2.80
CA ALA A 272 -30.45 -2.35 -2.51
C ALA A 272 -29.46 -1.22 -2.28
N ILE A 273 -28.35 -1.54 -1.60
CA ILE A 273 -27.23 -0.62 -1.37
C ILE A 273 -26.01 -1.09 -2.15
N VAL A 274 -25.38 -0.17 -2.90
CA VAL A 274 -24.07 -0.35 -3.53
C VAL A 274 -23.04 0.41 -2.72
N PHE A 275 -22.08 -0.28 -2.13
CA PHE A 275 -20.97 0.31 -1.39
C PHE A 275 -19.66 0.23 -2.18
N ILE A 276 -19.05 1.40 -2.41
CA ILE A 276 -17.75 1.54 -3.07
C ILE A 276 -16.74 2.06 -2.04
N ASP A 277 -15.87 1.17 -1.55
CA ASP A 277 -14.76 1.57 -0.68
C ASP A 277 -13.62 2.20 -1.50
N GLU A 278 -12.78 3.05 -0.91
CA GLU A 278 -11.64 3.69 -1.58
C GLU A 278 -11.99 4.33 -2.95
N ILE A 279 -13.09 5.08 -3.00
CA ILE A 279 -13.57 5.70 -4.26
C ILE A 279 -12.51 6.64 -4.88
N ASP A 280 -11.57 7.16 -4.10
CA ASP A 280 -10.44 7.96 -4.56
C ASP A 280 -9.50 7.22 -5.53
N ALA A 281 -9.54 5.89 -5.58
CA ALA A 281 -8.80 5.11 -6.57
C ALA A 281 -9.27 5.42 -8.00
N ILE A 282 -10.59 5.58 -8.21
CA ILE A 282 -11.19 5.90 -9.52
C ILE A 282 -11.63 7.36 -9.65
N GLY A 283 -11.88 8.02 -8.53
CA GLY A 283 -12.42 9.37 -8.46
C GLY A 283 -11.39 10.49 -8.44
N LYS A 284 -10.10 10.20 -8.62
CA LYS A 284 -9.03 11.21 -8.53
C LYS A 284 -9.11 12.25 -9.65
N SER A 285 -8.98 13.53 -9.32
CA SER A 285 -9.05 14.62 -10.30
C SER A 285 -7.91 14.58 -11.34
N ARG A 286 -8.25 14.99 -12.58
CA ARG A 286 -7.34 15.05 -13.74
C ARG A 286 -6.07 15.86 -13.47
N ALA A 287 -6.18 16.92 -12.67
CA ALA A 287 -5.08 17.84 -12.35
C ALA A 287 -4.02 17.22 -11.41
N ALA A 288 -4.37 16.17 -10.66
CA ALA A 288 -3.51 15.55 -9.65
C ALA A 288 -2.68 14.36 -10.19
N SER A 289 -2.82 14.02 -11.47
CA SER A 289 -2.11 12.90 -12.12
C SER A 289 -1.47 13.45 -13.40
N GLY A 290 -0.15 13.69 -13.35
CA GLY A 290 0.61 14.40 -14.38
C GLY A 290 0.38 13.93 -15.82
N MET A 291 0.83 14.76 -16.76
CA MET A 291 0.54 14.78 -18.20
C MET A 291 1.00 13.54 -19.03
N MET A 292 1.15 12.36 -18.43
CA MET A 292 1.69 11.17 -19.09
C MET A 292 0.73 9.96 -18.99
N GLY A 293 -0.16 9.82 -19.98
CA GLY A 293 -0.62 8.56 -20.60
C GLY A 293 -1.34 7.46 -19.80
N GLY A 294 -1.50 7.56 -18.48
CA GLY A 294 -2.11 6.51 -17.64
C GLY A 294 -3.56 6.76 -17.19
N ASN A 295 -4.21 7.83 -17.66
CA ASN A 295 -5.48 8.30 -17.11
C ASN A 295 -6.74 7.81 -17.86
N ASP A 296 -6.60 7.22 -19.05
CA ASP A 296 -7.75 6.96 -19.94
C ASP A 296 -8.71 5.89 -19.39
N GLU A 297 -8.17 4.84 -18.78
CA GLU A 297 -8.97 3.76 -18.18
C GLU A 297 -9.72 4.25 -16.94
N ARG A 298 -9.04 4.98 -16.06
CA ARG A 298 -9.64 5.57 -14.86
C ARG A 298 -10.74 6.55 -15.22
N GLU A 299 -10.50 7.42 -16.19
CA GLU A 299 -11.50 8.38 -16.66
C GLU A 299 -12.72 7.69 -17.25
N GLN A 300 -12.52 6.65 -18.07
CA GLN A 300 -13.62 5.93 -18.67
C GLN A 300 -14.48 5.24 -17.61
N THR A 301 -13.84 4.61 -16.63
CA THR A 301 -14.51 3.96 -15.49
C THR A 301 -15.26 4.99 -14.64
N LEU A 302 -14.65 6.14 -14.34
CA LEU A 302 -15.28 7.23 -13.60
C LEU A 302 -16.51 7.78 -14.34
N ASN A 303 -16.37 8.09 -15.62
CA ASN A 303 -17.47 8.59 -16.44
C ASN A 303 -18.62 7.59 -16.53
N GLN A 304 -18.32 6.29 -16.58
CA GLN A 304 -19.34 5.26 -16.54
C GLN A 304 -20.07 5.22 -15.20
N LEU A 305 -19.36 5.36 -14.08
CA LEU A 305 -19.99 5.47 -12.75
C LEU A 305 -20.92 6.68 -12.67
N LEU A 306 -20.47 7.83 -13.16
CA LEU A 306 -21.28 9.05 -13.23
C LEU A 306 -22.53 8.86 -14.09
N ALA A 307 -22.40 8.21 -15.24
CA ALA A 307 -23.52 7.92 -16.13
C ALA A 307 -24.56 6.97 -15.48
N GLU A 308 -24.11 5.95 -14.75
CA GLU A 308 -25.02 5.07 -14.00
C GLU A 308 -25.74 5.79 -12.86
N MET A 309 -25.05 6.69 -12.15
CA MET A 309 -25.64 7.51 -11.07
C MET A 309 -26.67 8.50 -11.63
N ASP A 310 -26.35 9.18 -12.73
CA ASP A 310 -27.26 10.13 -13.38
C ASP A 310 -28.47 9.39 -13.98
N GLY A 311 -28.24 8.19 -14.53
CA GLY A 311 -29.25 7.32 -15.16
C GLY A 311 -30.28 6.69 -14.22
N PHE A 312 -30.15 6.85 -12.91
CA PHE A 312 -31.19 6.42 -11.97
C PHE A 312 -32.46 7.29 -12.10
N GLY A 313 -33.54 6.67 -12.60
CA GLY A 313 -34.89 7.23 -12.59
C GLY A 313 -35.53 7.13 -11.20
N THR A 314 -36.33 8.12 -10.83
CA THR A 314 -36.97 8.29 -9.50
C THR A 314 -38.16 7.37 -9.22
N GLU A 315 -38.47 6.39 -10.08
CA GLU A 315 -39.88 5.99 -10.25
C GLU A 315 -40.23 4.53 -9.86
N SER A 316 -39.32 3.68 -9.36
CA SER A 316 -39.77 2.34 -8.83
C SER A 316 -38.77 1.51 -8.04
N SER A 317 -37.46 1.65 -8.27
CA SER A 317 -36.45 0.71 -7.75
C SER A 317 -35.31 1.47 -7.06
N PRO A 318 -35.40 1.77 -5.75
CA PRO A 318 -34.41 2.61 -5.07
C PRO A 318 -33.09 1.84 -4.86
N VAL A 319 -32.07 2.23 -5.62
CA VAL A 319 -30.68 1.81 -5.39
C VAL A 319 -29.93 3.02 -4.85
N ILE A 320 -29.28 2.87 -3.69
CA ILE A 320 -28.51 3.95 -3.06
C ILE A 320 -27.03 3.60 -3.13
N VAL A 321 -26.23 4.55 -3.59
CA VAL A 321 -24.77 4.38 -3.70
C VAL A 321 -24.09 4.99 -2.48
N LEU A 322 -23.52 4.17 -1.62
CA LEU A 322 -22.62 4.60 -0.56
C LEU A 322 -21.19 4.53 -1.05
N ALA A 323 -20.38 5.54 -0.78
CA ALA A 323 -18.95 5.51 -1.06
C ALA A 323 -18.14 5.90 0.18
N ALA A 324 -16.94 5.38 0.33
CA ALA A 324 -16.03 5.77 1.40
C ALA A 324 -14.71 6.31 0.82
N THR A 325 -14.18 7.37 1.43
CA THR A 325 -12.82 7.84 1.15
C THR A 325 -12.13 8.34 2.41
N ASN A 326 -10.81 8.21 2.42
CA ASN A 326 -9.95 8.86 3.42
C ASN A 326 -9.45 10.23 2.96
N ARG A 327 -9.69 10.60 1.69
CA ARG A 327 -9.08 11.76 1.02
C ARG A 327 -10.12 12.49 0.17
N PRO A 328 -11.08 13.20 0.79
CA PRO A 328 -12.10 13.93 0.04
C PRO A 328 -11.52 14.98 -0.90
N GLU A 329 -10.35 15.54 -0.58
CA GLU A 329 -9.69 16.63 -1.30
C GLU A 329 -9.14 16.24 -2.68
N VAL A 330 -8.88 14.95 -2.91
CA VAL A 330 -8.36 14.48 -4.21
C VAL A 330 -9.46 14.10 -5.19
N LEU A 331 -10.70 14.03 -4.74
CA LEU A 331 -11.84 13.62 -5.54
C LEU A 331 -12.18 14.67 -6.62
N ASP A 332 -12.64 14.19 -7.77
CA ASP A 332 -13.18 15.02 -8.84
C ASP A 332 -14.46 15.70 -8.37
N ALA A 333 -14.52 17.03 -8.51
CA ALA A 333 -15.69 17.83 -8.17
C ALA A 333 -16.96 17.38 -8.91
N ALA A 334 -16.84 16.66 -10.03
CA ALA A 334 -17.95 16.04 -10.73
C ALA A 334 -18.70 15.02 -9.87
N LEU A 335 -18.02 14.27 -8.99
CA LEU A 335 -18.65 13.28 -8.10
C LEU A 335 -19.54 13.95 -7.04
N LEU A 336 -19.17 15.16 -6.59
CA LEU A 336 -19.82 15.90 -5.51
C LEU A 336 -20.97 16.79 -6.00
N ARG A 337 -21.34 16.72 -7.29
CA ARG A 337 -22.44 17.52 -7.83
C ARG A 337 -23.80 16.96 -7.39
N PRO A 338 -24.83 17.82 -7.21
CA PRO A 338 -26.18 17.37 -6.89
C PRO A 338 -26.69 16.30 -7.85
N GLY A 339 -27.29 15.24 -7.30
CA GLY A 339 -27.72 14.06 -8.06
C GLY A 339 -26.68 12.94 -8.18
N ARG A 340 -25.50 13.09 -7.57
CA ARG A 340 -24.46 12.05 -7.46
C ARG A 340 -24.19 11.77 -5.98
N PHE A 341 -23.04 12.18 -5.45
CA PHE A 341 -22.79 12.20 -4.00
C PHE A 341 -23.21 13.56 -3.46
N ASP A 342 -24.52 13.74 -3.31
CA ASP A 342 -25.13 14.97 -2.84
C ASP A 342 -25.10 15.13 -1.31
N ARG A 343 -24.92 14.03 -0.58
CA ARG A 343 -24.69 14.01 0.88
C ARG A 343 -23.25 13.60 1.18
N GLN A 344 -22.61 14.33 2.09
CA GLN A 344 -21.33 13.97 2.67
C GLN A 344 -21.50 13.82 4.18
N VAL A 345 -21.14 12.66 4.71
CA VAL A 345 -21.20 12.38 6.14
C VAL A 345 -19.79 12.21 6.65
N LEU A 346 -19.40 13.06 7.60
CA LEU A 346 -18.12 13.00 8.26
C LEU A 346 -18.14 11.88 9.31
N VAL A 347 -17.21 10.95 9.20
CA VAL A 347 -16.97 9.83 10.13
C VAL A 347 -15.59 10.04 10.74
N ASP A 348 -15.55 10.91 11.74
CA ASP A 348 -14.31 11.31 12.39
C ASP A 348 -13.87 10.28 13.46
N LYS A 349 -12.72 10.54 14.07
CA LYS A 349 -12.23 9.78 15.22
C LYS A 349 -13.19 9.95 16.42
N PRO A 350 -13.37 8.88 17.22
CA PRO A 350 -14.28 8.92 18.35
C PRO A 350 -13.81 9.87 19.47
N ASP A 351 -14.78 10.54 20.08
CA ASP A 351 -14.63 11.29 21.33
C ASP A 351 -14.40 10.35 22.53
N PHE A 352 -14.23 10.89 23.74
CA PHE A 352 -13.99 10.06 24.93
C PHE A 352 -15.12 9.05 25.18
N LYS A 353 -16.37 9.50 25.09
CA LYS A 353 -17.54 8.66 25.29
C LYS A 353 -17.62 7.58 24.19
N GLY A 354 -17.40 7.97 22.95
CA GLY A 354 -17.32 7.08 21.81
C GLY A 354 -16.23 6.02 21.94
N ARG A 355 -15.03 6.39 22.42
CA ARG A 355 -13.96 5.42 22.72
C ARG A 355 -14.38 4.44 23.80
N CYS A 356 -15.01 4.91 24.88
CA CYS A 356 -15.53 4.03 25.93
C CYS A 356 -16.55 3.03 25.36
N ASP A 357 -17.45 3.50 24.49
CA ASP A 357 -18.48 2.66 23.89
C ASP A 357 -17.90 1.68 22.87
N ILE A 358 -16.95 2.09 22.03
CA ILE A 358 -16.23 1.21 21.10
C ILE A 358 -15.46 0.13 21.87
N LEU A 359 -14.73 0.51 22.92
CA LEU A 359 -14.05 -0.45 23.79
C LEU A 359 -15.07 -1.45 24.35
N LYS A 360 -16.18 -0.99 24.95
CA LYS A 360 -17.24 -1.87 25.48
C LYS A 360 -17.80 -2.83 24.43
N VAL A 361 -17.96 -2.40 23.17
CA VAL A 361 -18.42 -3.28 22.08
C VAL A 361 -17.41 -4.42 21.85
N HIS A 362 -16.13 -4.09 21.67
CA HIS A 362 -15.09 -5.09 21.43
C HIS A 362 -14.74 -5.94 22.66
N MET A 363 -15.00 -5.43 23.86
CA MET A 363 -14.83 -6.17 25.11
C MET A 363 -15.85 -7.31 25.28
N LYS A 364 -17.01 -7.29 24.60
CA LYS A 364 -18.03 -8.35 24.70
C LYS A 364 -17.54 -9.72 24.23
N ASP A 365 -16.66 -9.73 23.23
CA ASP A 365 -16.15 -10.96 22.63
C ASP A 365 -14.94 -11.54 23.40
N VAL A 366 -14.46 -10.84 24.43
CA VAL A 366 -13.25 -11.19 25.20
C VAL A 366 -13.59 -11.40 26.68
N LYS A 367 -12.94 -12.38 27.31
CA LYS A 367 -13.10 -12.62 28.77
C LYS A 367 -12.28 -11.61 29.57
N ILE A 368 -12.91 -10.51 29.96
CA ILE A 368 -12.27 -9.42 30.70
C ILE A 368 -12.62 -9.49 32.18
N SER A 369 -11.66 -9.14 33.04
CA SER A 369 -11.86 -9.06 34.49
C SER A 369 -12.82 -7.91 34.85
N PRO A 370 -13.78 -8.11 35.78
CA PRO A 370 -14.72 -7.06 36.20
C PRO A 370 -14.05 -5.89 36.94
N LYS A 371 -12.76 -6.01 37.28
CA LYS A 371 -11.98 -4.93 37.91
C LYS A 371 -11.44 -3.90 36.90
N VAL A 372 -11.60 -4.16 35.60
CA VAL A 372 -11.09 -3.27 34.54
C VAL A 372 -11.90 -1.98 34.50
N LYS A 373 -11.20 -0.86 34.47
CA LYS A 373 -11.76 0.48 34.29
C LYS A 373 -11.55 0.89 32.84
N VAL A 374 -12.65 0.91 32.08
CA VAL A 374 -12.64 1.23 30.64
C VAL A 374 -12.26 2.69 30.41
N GLU A 375 -12.67 3.56 31.32
CA GLU A 375 -12.44 5.01 31.29
C GLU A 375 -10.93 5.32 31.29
N ASP A 376 -10.14 4.58 32.07
CA ASP A 376 -8.69 4.80 32.15
C ASP A 376 -8.01 4.43 30.83
N ILE A 377 -8.46 3.36 30.17
CA ILE A 377 -7.97 2.95 28.84
C ILE A 377 -8.43 3.94 27.76
N ALA A 378 -9.66 4.43 27.83
CA ALA A 378 -10.18 5.43 26.90
C ALA A 378 -9.40 6.77 26.95
N ARG A 379 -8.88 7.16 28.12
CA ARG A 379 -7.99 8.33 28.24
C ARG A 379 -6.62 8.09 27.60
N LEU A 380 -6.01 6.93 27.83
CA LEU A 380 -4.69 6.58 27.27
C LEU A 380 -4.72 6.41 25.74
N THR A 381 -5.90 6.16 25.17
CA THR A 381 -6.11 5.91 23.73
C THR A 381 -6.64 7.13 22.98
N ALA A 382 -6.45 8.34 23.53
CA ALA A 382 -6.89 9.56 22.87
C ALA A 382 -6.27 9.73 21.47
N GLY A 383 -7.10 10.11 20.50
CA GLY A 383 -6.69 10.31 19.12
C GLY A 383 -6.53 9.03 18.28
N LEU A 384 -6.76 7.85 18.86
CA LEU A 384 -6.81 6.58 18.15
C LEU A 384 -8.17 6.37 17.45
N ALA A 385 -8.16 5.68 16.31
CA ALA A 385 -9.37 5.34 15.57
C ALA A 385 -10.04 4.07 16.14
N GLY A 386 -11.31 3.82 15.78
CA GLY A 386 -12.03 2.64 16.27
C GLY A 386 -11.35 1.31 15.97
N ALA A 387 -10.73 1.18 14.79
CA ALA A 387 -9.94 0.00 14.42
C ALA A 387 -8.71 -0.20 15.33
N ASP A 388 -8.06 0.88 15.76
CA ASP A 388 -6.91 0.81 16.67
C ASP A 388 -7.36 0.33 18.06
N LEU A 389 -8.52 0.79 18.53
CA LEU A 389 -9.12 0.34 19.80
C LEU A 389 -9.48 -1.14 19.76
N ALA A 390 -10.07 -1.61 18.65
CA ALA A 390 -10.34 -3.03 18.43
C ALA A 390 -9.05 -3.86 18.49
N ASN A 391 -7.98 -3.35 17.87
CA ASN A 391 -6.68 -4.00 17.89
C ASN A 391 -6.06 -4.05 19.30
N ILE A 392 -6.21 -2.98 20.10
CA ILE A 392 -5.74 -2.94 21.50
C ILE A 392 -6.43 -4.03 22.34
N ILE A 393 -7.74 -4.20 22.21
CA ILE A 393 -8.46 -5.26 22.93
C ILE A 393 -7.97 -6.65 22.51
N ASN A 394 -7.75 -6.86 21.21
CA ASN A 394 -7.24 -8.13 20.70
C ASN A 394 -5.80 -8.40 21.18
N GLU A 395 -4.91 -7.41 21.15
CA GLU A 395 -3.53 -7.54 21.66
C GLU A 395 -3.51 -7.82 23.17
N ALA A 396 -4.38 -7.17 23.96
CA ALA A 396 -4.50 -7.46 25.38
C ALA A 396 -4.96 -8.92 25.63
N ALA A 397 -5.89 -9.43 24.82
CA ALA A 397 -6.30 -10.83 24.87
C ALA A 397 -5.16 -11.79 24.51
N LEU A 398 -4.35 -11.46 23.51
CA LEU A 398 -3.16 -12.25 23.12
C LEU A 398 -2.08 -12.23 24.21
N LEU A 399 -1.86 -11.09 24.87
CA LEU A 399 -0.93 -10.96 25.99
C LEU A 399 -1.37 -11.83 27.18
N ALA A 400 -2.63 -11.70 27.58
CA ALA A 400 -3.20 -12.53 28.64
C ALA A 400 -3.15 -14.03 28.30
N GLY A 401 -3.43 -14.38 27.04
CA GLY A 401 -3.35 -15.75 26.54
C GLY A 401 -1.92 -16.31 26.55
N ARG A 402 -0.92 -15.51 26.17
CA ARG A 402 0.50 -15.88 26.24
C ARG A 402 0.94 -16.20 27.66
N ASP A 403 0.46 -15.43 28.62
CA ASP A 403 0.75 -15.61 30.04
C ASP A 403 -0.17 -16.65 30.70
N SER A 404 -0.99 -17.37 29.91
CA SER A 404 -1.94 -18.39 30.36
C SER A 404 -2.93 -17.90 31.43
N LYS A 405 -3.29 -16.60 31.39
CA LYS A 405 -4.28 -16.00 32.27
C LYS A 405 -5.70 -16.44 31.86
N LYS A 406 -6.61 -16.50 32.85
CA LYS A 406 -8.03 -16.84 32.61
C LYS A 406 -8.87 -15.65 32.12
N TYR A 407 -8.46 -14.44 32.48
CA TYR A 407 -9.13 -13.19 32.17
C TYR A 407 -8.09 -12.16 31.76
N VAL A 408 -8.48 -11.22 30.89
CA VAL A 408 -7.69 -10.03 30.57
C VAL A 408 -7.81 -9.04 31.74
N GLU A 409 -6.69 -8.57 32.26
CA GLU A 409 -6.63 -7.63 33.37
C GLU A 409 -6.27 -6.21 32.90
N GLN A 410 -6.38 -5.22 33.80
CA GLN A 410 -6.07 -3.81 33.49
C GLN A 410 -4.64 -3.66 32.94
N ASN A 411 -3.68 -4.36 33.54
CA ASN A 411 -2.27 -4.28 33.13
C ASN A 411 -2.06 -4.81 31.70
N ASP A 412 -2.83 -5.81 31.27
CA ASP A 412 -2.73 -6.35 29.90
C ASP A 412 -3.24 -5.33 28.87
N LEU A 413 -4.29 -4.58 29.23
CA LEU A 413 -4.83 -3.50 28.40
C LEU A 413 -3.87 -2.31 28.34
N VAL A 414 -3.30 -1.89 29.47
CA VAL A 414 -2.30 -0.82 29.51
C VAL A 414 -1.07 -1.20 28.68
N GLU A 415 -0.56 -2.43 28.83
CA GLU A 415 0.56 -2.92 28.02
C GLU A 415 0.22 -2.98 26.53
N ALA A 416 -1.01 -3.36 26.16
CA ALA A 416 -1.46 -3.34 24.78
C ALA A 416 -1.51 -1.92 24.19
N VAL A 417 -1.95 -0.93 24.97
CA VAL A 417 -1.92 0.49 24.57
C VAL A 417 -0.47 0.97 24.39
N GLU A 418 0.41 0.69 25.35
CA GLU A 418 1.83 1.03 25.27
C GLU A 418 2.49 0.41 24.04
N ARG A 419 2.17 -0.85 23.75
CA ARG A 419 2.66 -1.55 22.57
C ARG A 419 2.12 -0.97 21.27
N ALA A 420 0.89 -0.49 21.24
CA ALA A 420 0.30 0.17 20.07
C ALA A 420 0.97 1.53 19.79
N ILE A 421 1.30 2.30 20.83
CA ILE A 421 1.88 3.65 20.70
C ILE A 421 3.40 3.60 20.51
N ALA A 422 4.12 2.90 21.39
CA ALA A 422 5.58 2.89 21.46
C ALA A 422 6.22 1.66 20.77
N GLY A 423 5.43 0.66 20.41
CA GLY A 423 5.89 -0.55 19.75
C GLY A 423 6.35 -1.66 20.72
N LEU A 424 6.92 -2.73 20.14
CA LEU A 424 7.35 -3.92 20.87
C LEU A 424 8.53 -3.65 21.80
N GLU A 425 8.42 -4.14 23.04
CA GLU A 425 9.52 -4.15 24.02
C GLU A 425 10.66 -5.06 23.55
N LYS A 426 11.90 -4.54 23.52
CA LYS A 426 13.08 -5.29 23.11
C LYS A 426 13.88 -5.81 24.30
N LYS A 427 13.40 -6.89 24.92
CA LYS A 427 14.08 -7.57 26.04
C LYS A 427 15.50 -8.06 25.72
N SER A 428 15.81 -8.32 24.44
CA SER A 428 17.13 -8.82 24.01
C SER A 428 18.17 -7.73 23.77
N ARG A 429 17.76 -6.44 23.70
CA ARG A 429 18.69 -5.35 23.45
C ARG A 429 19.43 -5.04 24.75
N ARG A 430 20.64 -5.58 24.90
CA ARG A 430 21.56 -5.20 25.97
C ARG A 430 21.96 -3.74 25.74
N ILE A 431 21.39 -2.83 26.53
CA ILE A 431 21.79 -1.42 26.57
C ILE A 431 23.09 -1.34 27.37
N ASN A 432 24.07 -0.58 26.85
CA ASN A 432 25.31 -0.31 27.59
C ASN A 432 25.03 0.61 28.78
N GLU A 433 25.74 0.48 29.91
CA GLU A 433 25.56 1.36 31.07
C GLU A 433 25.66 2.86 30.72
N LYS A 434 26.56 3.23 29.80
CA LYS A 434 26.67 4.61 29.29
C LYS A 434 25.38 5.04 28.57
N GLU A 435 24.81 4.17 27.74
CA GLU A 435 23.56 4.46 27.01
C GLU A 435 22.37 4.52 27.95
N LYS A 436 22.27 3.59 28.92
CA LYS A 436 21.22 3.60 29.95
C LYS A 436 21.28 4.91 30.74
N LYS A 437 22.48 5.38 31.08
CA LYS A 437 22.67 6.69 31.73
C LYS A 437 22.14 7.83 30.88
N ILE A 438 22.54 7.89 29.60
CA ILE A 438 22.09 8.95 28.67
C ILE A 438 20.57 8.99 28.58
N VAL A 439 19.95 7.84 28.33
CA VAL A 439 18.50 7.70 28.21
C VAL A 439 17.80 8.10 29.51
N THR A 440 18.32 7.69 30.66
CA THR A 440 17.68 8.00 31.96
C THR A 440 17.64 9.50 32.23
N TYR A 441 18.75 10.22 32.03
CA TYR A 441 18.74 11.68 32.18
C TYR A 441 17.85 12.36 31.11
N HIS A 442 17.86 11.84 29.89
CA HIS A 442 17.03 12.35 28.80
C HIS A 442 15.52 12.27 29.14
N GLU A 443 15.03 11.10 29.55
CA GLU A 443 13.63 10.91 29.93
C GLU A 443 13.24 11.69 31.19
N CYS A 444 14.14 11.78 32.19
CA CYS A 444 13.92 12.64 33.36
C CYS A 444 13.80 14.11 32.96
N GLY A 445 14.56 14.56 31.96
CA GLY A 445 14.47 15.92 31.42
C GLY A 445 13.09 16.22 30.85
N HIS A 446 12.55 15.34 30.01
CA HIS A 446 11.18 15.47 29.50
C HIS A 446 10.16 15.49 30.63
N ALA A 447 10.26 14.55 31.57
CA ALA A 447 9.28 14.38 32.64
C ALA A 447 9.24 15.58 33.60
N LEU A 448 10.40 16.12 33.99
CA LEU A 448 10.46 17.29 34.86
C LEU A 448 9.87 18.53 34.16
N ILE A 449 10.26 18.80 32.92
CA ILE A 449 9.79 19.99 32.19
C ILE A 449 8.28 19.89 31.93
N ALA A 450 7.76 18.69 31.68
CA ALA A 450 6.33 18.46 31.49
C ALA A 450 5.50 18.78 32.73
N GLU A 451 5.99 18.45 33.94
CA GLU A 451 5.26 18.71 35.19
C GLU A 451 5.46 20.14 35.72
N THR A 452 6.59 20.78 35.42
CA THR A 452 6.93 22.13 35.94
C THR A 452 6.52 23.27 35.02
N THR A 453 6.27 23.01 33.73
CA THR A 453 5.90 24.04 32.75
C THR A 453 4.39 24.19 32.67
N LYS A 454 3.90 25.43 32.81
CA LYS A 454 2.46 25.72 32.71
C LYS A 454 1.95 25.48 31.28
N GLY A 455 0.89 24.69 31.14
CA GLY A 455 0.27 24.36 29.86
C GLY A 455 0.90 23.18 29.12
N ALA A 456 1.95 22.56 29.69
CA ALA A 456 2.47 21.29 29.20
C ALA A 456 1.55 20.12 29.60
N LYS A 457 1.52 19.07 28.77
CA LYS A 457 0.76 17.85 29.06
C LYS A 457 1.43 17.08 30.19
N ARG A 458 0.66 16.63 31.19
CA ARG A 458 1.17 15.91 32.37
C ARG A 458 1.79 14.57 32.03
N VAL A 459 2.72 14.11 32.86
CA VAL A 459 3.33 12.78 32.72
C VAL A 459 2.39 11.72 33.30
N SER A 460 2.16 10.67 32.53
CA SER A 460 1.52 9.43 32.96
C SER A 460 2.56 8.40 33.42
N LYS A 461 3.62 8.21 32.64
CA LYS A 461 4.64 7.18 32.89
C LYS A 461 5.97 7.55 32.23
N VAL A 462 7.08 7.24 32.89
CA VAL A 462 8.44 7.36 32.35
C VAL A 462 9.08 5.98 32.33
N SER A 463 9.76 5.63 31.24
CA SER A 463 10.35 4.31 31.04
C SER A 463 11.69 4.41 30.31
N VAL A 464 12.72 3.72 30.81
CA VAL A 464 14.03 3.59 30.15
C VAL A 464 14.17 2.26 29.39
N ILE A 465 13.09 1.48 29.31
CA ILE A 465 13.03 0.21 28.58
C ILE A 465 12.87 0.49 27.08
N PRO A 466 13.74 -0.05 26.21
CA PRO A 466 13.71 0.23 24.79
C PRO A 466 12.48 -0.42 24.12
N ARG A 467 11.71 0.38 23.37
CA ARG A 467 10.57 -0.08 22.57
C ARG A 467 10.76 0.30 21.09
N GLY A 468 10.31 -0.58 20.18
CA GLY A 468 10.30 -0.30 18.74
C GLY A 468 11.70 -0.19 18.09
N LEU A 469 11.77 0.54 16.97
CA LEU A 469 13.00 0.69 16.18
C LEU A 469 13.87 1.87 16.61
N ALA A 470 13.28 2.94 17.16
CA ALA A 470 13.96 4.21 17.43
C ALA A 470 13.92 4.68 18.91
N ALA A 471 12.99 4.20 19.74
CA ALA A 471 12.86 4.67 21.12
C ALA A 471 13.76 3.86 22.06
N LEU A 472 14.78 4.52 22.63
CA LEU A 472 15.65 3.94 23.67
C LEU A 472 15.03 4.09 25.07
N GLY A 473 14.19 5.10 25.26
CA GLY A 473 13.30 5.34 26.39
C GLY A 473 12.06 6.08 25.88
N TYR A 474 11.09 6.31 26.76
CA TYR A 474 9.94 7.15 26.43
C TYR A 474 9.26 7.72 27.69
N THR A 475 8.71 8.93 27.52
CA THR A 475 7.85 9.60 28.48
C THR A 475 6.44 9.70 27.90
N LEU A 476 5.47 9.02 28.52
CA LEU A 476 4.07 9.10 28.13
C LEU A 476 3.41 10.26 28.85
N ASN A 477 2.82 11.16 28.08
CA ASN A 477 2.02 12.26 28.61
C ASN A 477 0.53 11.90 28.54
N THR A 478 -0.21 12.34 29.54
CA THR A 478 -1.66 12.25 29.62
C THR A 478 -2.25 13.19 28.57
N PRO A 479 -3.00 12.69 27.58
CA PRO A 479 -3.66 13.56 26.62
C PRO A 479 -4.73 14.41 27.33
N GLU A 480 -4.74 15.72 27.09
CA GLU A 480 -5.85 16.60 27.49
C GLU A 480 -7.00 16.43 26.49
N GLU A 481 -8.19 16.04 26.98
CA GLU A 481 -9.34 15.75 26.12
C GLU A 481 -10.07 17.02 25.66
N ASN A 482 -10.69 16.95 24.47
CA ASN A 482 -11.58 17.98 23.91
C ASN A 482 -10.97 19.38 23.70
N LYS A 483 -9.63 19.47 23.65
CA LYS A 483 -8.94 20.73 23.39
C LYS A 483 -8.70 20.92 21.89
N PHE A 484 -9.67 21.51 21.22
CA PHE A 484 -9.59 21.82 19.78
C PHE A 484 -8.74 23.05 19.47
N LEU A 485 -8.44 23.88 20.48
CA LEU A 485 -7.71 25.13 20.35
C LEU A 485 -6.53 25.12 21.32
N MET A 486 -5.32 25.32 20.79
CA MET A 486 -4.11 25.48 21.60
C MET A 486 -3.74 26.94 21.67
N GLN A 487 -3.41 27.41 22.87
CA GLN A 487 -2.89 28.75 23.06
C GLN A 487 -1.39 28.81 22.79
N LYS A 488 -0.88 30.00 22.46
CA LYS A 488 0.56 30.22 22.20
C LYS A 488 1.45 29.67 23.32
N HIS A 489 1.07 29.88 24.58
CA HIS A 489 1.86 29.43 25.72
C HIS A 489 1.93 27.89 25.84
N GLU A 490 0.91 27.18 25.37
CA GLU A 490 0.83 25.70 25.40
C GLU A 490 1.70 25.09 24.30
N LEU A 491 1.74 25.71 23.12
CA LEU A 491 2.65 25.31 22.05
C LEU A 491 4.11 25.55 22.45
N ILE A 492 4.40 26.68 23.10
CA ILE A 492 5.74 26.93 23.66
C ILE A 492 6.08 25.93 24.76
N ALA A 493 5.12 25.59 25.63
CA ALA A 493 5.32 24.56 26.65
C ALA A 493 5.63 23.18 26.03
N GLU A 494 4.98 22.80 24.93
CA GLU A 494 5.30 21.56 24.20
C GLU A 494 6.71 21.61 23.59
N VAL A 495 7.13 22.75 23.05
CA VAL A 495 8.51 22.97 22.60
C VAL A 495 9.51 22.81 23.76
N ASP A 496 9.22 23.37 24.93
CA ASP A 496 10.10 23.26 26.10
C ASP A 496 10.28 21.81 26.54
N VAL A 497 9.17 21.05 26.58
CA VAL A 497 9.21 19.63 26.91
C VAL A 497 10.08 18.87 25.93
N LEU A 498 9.92 19.10 24.62
CA LEU A 498 10.74 18.45 23.58
C LEU A 498 12.23 18.81 23.72
N LEU A 499 12.56 20.04 24.12
CA LEU A 499 13.94 20.46 24.37
C LEU A 499 14.52 19.89 25.68
N GLY A 500 13.66 19.43 26.60
CA GLY A 500 14.03 18.93 27.94
C GLY A 500 15.03 17.78 27.92
N GLY A 501 14.85 16.78 27.05
CA GLY A 501 15.74 15.62 26.98
C GLY A 501 17.16 16.00 26.56
N ARG A 502 17.29 16.78 25.48
CA ARG A 502 18.58 17.31 25.01
C ARG A 502 19.27 18.20 26.06
N ALA A 503 18.51 19.06 26.70
CA ALA A 503 19.03 19.97 27.72
C ALA A 503 19.52 19.21 28.96
N ALA A 504 18.86 18.12 29.34
CA ALA A 504 19.30 17.27 30.44
C ALA A 504 20.62 16.55 30.13
N GLU A 505 20.80 16.06 28.90
CA GLU A 505 22.10 15.50 28.48
C GLU A 505 23.23 16.54 28.64
N GLU A 506 23.02 17.76 28.14
CA GLU A 506 24.04 18.81 28.23
C GLU A 506 24.35 19.21 29.68
N VAL A 507 23.34 19.34 30.55
CA VAL A 507 23.50 19.81 31.93
C VAL A 507 24.13 18.75 32.84
N PHE A 508 23.71 17.50 32.73
CA PHE A 508 24.11 16.44 33.67
C PHE A 508 25.23 15.55 33.15
N ILE A 509 25.33 15.37 31.82
CA ILE A 509 26.34 14.52 31.18
C ILE A 509 27.49 15.36 30.62
N GLY A 510 27.19 16.57 30.14
CA GLY A 510 28.17 17.47 29.51
C GLY A 510 28.51 17.11 28.06
N GLU A 511 27.85 16.12 27.50
CA GLU A 511 28.00 15.68 26.11
C GLU A 511 26.61 15.42 25.53
N ILE A 512 26.45 15.75 24.24
CA ILE A 512 25.19 15.65 23.51
C ILE A 512 25.14 14.39 22.65
N SER A 513 23.99 13.71 22.62
CA SER A 513 23.76 12.48 21.85
C SER A 513 22.99 12.71 20.53
N THR A 514 22.78 11.65 19.75
CA THR A 514 21.89 11.66 18.58
C THR A 514 20.43 11.34 18.92
N GLY A 515 20.13 11.01 20.18
CA GLY A 515 18.79 10.59 20.62
C GLY A 515 17.73 11.68 20.46
N ALA A 516 18.10 12.94 20.65
CA ALA A 516 17.21 14.09 20.58
C ALA A 516 16.78 14.53 19.16
N SER A 517 17.15 13.79 18.11
CA SER A 517 16.89 14.22 16.72
C SER A 517 15.39 14.42 16.43
N ASN A 518 14.55 13.50 16.91
CA ASN A 518 13.10 13.57 16.71
C ASN A 518 12.47 14.72 17.51
N ASP A 519 12.98 15.00 18.71
CA ASP A 519 12.45 16.08 19.53
C ASP A 519 12.79 17.45 18.96
N LEU A 520 14.00 17.60 18.41
CA LEU A 520 14.43 18.80 17.70
C LEU A 520 13.63 19.04 16.42
N GLU A 521 13.36 17.99 15.65
CA GLU A 521 12.51 18.05 14.46
C GLU A 521 11.10 18.54 14.83
N ARG A 522 10.46 17.89 15.81
CA ARG A 522 9.11 18.27 16.26
C ARG A 522 9.06 19.67 16.86
N ALA A 523 10.04 20.07 17.67
CA ALA A 523 10.12 21.41 18.24
C ALA A 523 10.25 22.47 17.14
N THR A 524 11.06 22.18 16.12
CA THR A 524 11.23 23.05 14.94
C THR A 524 9.92 23.18 14.16
N ASP A 525 9.22 22.07 13.92
CA ASP A 525 7.96 22.05 13.18
C ASP A 525 6.85 22.82 13.90
N ILE A 526 6.76 22.72 15.23
CA ILE A 526 5.80 23.49 16.02
C ILE A 526 6.07 25.00 15.86
N ILE A 527 7.32 25.45 16.00
CA ILE A 527 7.65 26.86 15.87
C ILE A 527 7.41 27.35 14.43
N LYS A 528 7.76 26.56 13.42
CA LYS A 528 7.45 26.88 12.03
C LYS A 528 5.95 27.03 11.83
N ALA A 529 5.14 26.09 12.30
CA ALA A 529 3.68 26.14 12.24
C ALA A 529 3.10 27.38 12.94
N MET A 530 3.64 27.74 14.11
CA MET A 530 3.25 28.95 14.85
C MET A 530 3.39 30.21 14.00
N ILE A 531 4.41 30.28 13.15
CA ILE A 531 4.69 31.46 12.34
C ILE A 531 4.01 31.38 10.98
N SER A 532 4.12 30.24 10.28
CA SER A 532 3.67 30.10 8.89
C SER A 532 2.17 29.87 8.77
N MET A 533 1.54 29.23 9.76
CA MET A 533 0.12 28.85 9.71
C MET A 533 -0.74 29.60 10.74
N TYR A 534 -0.26 29.77 11.98
CA TYR A 534 -1.08 30.31 13.07
C TYR A 534 -0.96 31.83 13.30
N GLY A 535 -0.01 32.50 12.64
CA GLY A 535 0.17 33.96 12.80
C GLY A 535 0.57 34.37 14.22
N MET A 536 1.34 33.55 14.94
CA MET A 536 1.74 33.78 16.34
C MET A 536 3.08 34.52 16.50
N SER A 537 3.57 35.15 15.42
CA SER A 537 4.84 35.88 15.37
C SER A 537 4.68 37.26 14.75
N GLU A 538 5.51 38.20 15.19
CA GLU A 538 5.54 39.57 14.67
C GLU A 538 6.10 39.67 13.24
N ILE A 539 6.81 38.64 12.75
CA ILE A 539 7.45 38.63 11.43
C ILE A 539 6.41 38.51 10.32
N ALA A 540 5.59 37.45 10.37
CA ALA A 540 4.47 37.27 9.46
C ALA A 540 3.26 38.13 9.88
N GLY A 541 3.21 38.54 11.15
CA GLY A 541 2.02 39.14 11.75
C GLY A 541 0.83 38.17 11.63
N LEU A 542 -0.27 38.66 11.08
CA LEU A 542 -1.48 37.86 10.84
C LEU A 542 -1.48 37.16 9.48
N MET A 543 -0.38 37.22 8.73
CA MET A 543 -0.28 36.61 7.40
C MET A 543 -0.04 35.10 7.51
N VAL A 544 -0.81 34.32 6.75
CA VAL A 544 -0.58 32.88 6.57
C VAL A 544 0.37 32.69 5.40
N LEU A 545 1.58 32.20 5.67
CA LEU A 545 2.65 32.02 4.69
C LEU A 545 2.60 30.65 4.01
N GLU A 546 2.06 29.64 4.70
CA GLU A 546 1.89 28.29 4.17
C GLU A 546 0.44 27.83 4.31
N LYS A 547 -0.10 27.30 3.22
CA LYS A 547 -1.40 26.61 3.24
C LYS A 547 -1.15 25.13 3.47
N GLN A 548 -1.86 24.53 4.42
CA GLN A 548 -1.81 23.10 4.70
C GLN A 548 -2.26 22.32 3.44
N ARG A 549 -1.30 21.94 2.59
CA ARG A 549 -1.49 21.05 1.45
C ARG A 549 -0.79 19.74 1.78
N ASN A 550 -1.51 18.63 1.71
CA ASN A 550 -0.89 17.31 1.83
C ASN A 550 0.02 17.06 0.62
N THR A 551 1.32 17.27 0.79
CA THR A 551 2.39 17.25 -0.23
C THR A 551 2.58 15.88 -0.92
N PHE A 552 1.83 14.85 -0.52
CA PHE A 552 2.03 13.47 -0.98
C PHE A 552 1.79 13.22 -2.48
N LEU A 553 1.20 14.18 -3.21
CA LEU A 553 0.87 14.03 -4.63
C LEU A 553 1.44 15.12 -5.54
N SER A 554 2.13 16.11 -4.99
CA SER A 554 2.90 17.04 -5.80
C SER A 554 4.37 16.67 -5.64
N GLY A 555 4.92 15.95 -6.60
CA GLY A 555 6.37 15.96 -6.86
C GLY A 555 6.86 17.34 -7.33
N GLY A 556 6.12 18.41 -7.04
CA GLY A 556 6.45 19.79 -7.26
C GLY A 556 6.89 20.40 -5.95
N GLN A 557 7.97 21.18 -6.01
CA GLN A 557 8.43 22.05 -4.96
C GLN A 557 7.24 22.69 -4.23
N THR A 558 7.27 22.69 -2.90
CA THR A 558 6.47 23.60 -2.09
C THR A 558 6.65 25.00 -2.68
N ILE A 559 5.63 25.50 -3.36
CA ILE A 559 5.64 26.87 -3.87
C ILE A 559 5.58 27.74 -2.62
N LYS A 560 6.73 28.29 -2.24
CA LYS A 560 6.82 29.28 -1.17
C LYS A 560 6.14 30.53 -1.71
N ASP A 561 4.99 30.90 -1.16
CA ASP A 561 4.23 32.09 -1.56
C ASP A 561 4.83 33.39 -0.94
N TYR A 562 6.11 33.39 -0.57
CA TYR A 562 6.81 34.49 0.10
C TYR A 562 8.24 34.67 -0.41
N SER A 563 8.81 35.86 -0.18
CA SER A 563 10.14 36.22 -0.68
C SER A 563 11.27 35.49 0.07
N GLU A 564 12.44 35.34 -0.57
CA GLU A 564 13.64 34.78 0.08
C GLU A 564 14.04 35.56 1.35
N LYS A 565 13.86 36.89 1.35
CA LYS A 565 14.10 37.71 2.55
C LYS A 565 13.16 37.35 3.70
N MET A 566 11.90 37.05 3.39
CA MET A 566 10.96 36.56 4.40
C MET A 566 11.36 35.17 4.87
N ALA A 567 11.82 34.29 3.98
CA ALA A 567 12.34 32.97 4.34
C ALA A 567 13.51 33.05 5.31
N GLU A 568 14.51 33.89 5.02
CA GLU A 568 15.66 34.15 5.91
C GLU A 568 15.21 34.64 7.28
N SER A 569 14.25 35.58 7.32
CA SER A 569 13.71 36.12 8.58
C SER A 569 12.98 35.06 9.42
N LEU A 570 12.28 34.12 8.77
CA LEU A 570 11.63 33.00 9.44
C LEU A 570 12.66 32.04 10.05
N ASP A 571 13.68 31.67 9.29
CA ASP A 571 14.72 30.75 9.74
C ASP A 571 15.50 31.34 10.93
N ASP A 572 15.83 32.63 10.88
CA ASP A 572 16.48 33.34 12.00
C ASP A 572 15.61 33.37 13.26
N TYR A 573 14.30 33.56 13.11
CA TYR A 573 13.38 33.56 14.24
C TYR A 573 13.22 32.18 14.86
N VAL A 574 13.11 31.13 14.04
CA VAL A 574 13.03 29.75 14.52
C VAL A 574 14.28 29.45 15.34
N LYS A 575 15.46 29.75 14.79
CA LYS A 575 16.74 29.55 15.48
C LYS A 575 16.81 30.32 16.80
N LYS A 576 16.52 31.62 16.77
CA LYS A 576 16.56 32.48 17.97
C LYS A 576 15.57 31.99 19.04
N THR A 577 14.36 31.64 18.65
CA THR A 577 13.33 31.16 19.59
C THR A 577 13.76 29.84 20.22
N LEU A 578 14.28 28.89 19.44
CA LEU A 578 14.82 27.64 19.96
C LEU A 578 15.97 27.87 20.94
N ASP A 579 16.91 28.76 20.62
CA ASP A 579 18.05 29.08 21.50
C ASP A 579 17.60 29.71 22.83
N GLU A 580 16.62 30.62 22.78
CA GLU A 580 16.02 31.25 23.98
C GLU A 580 15.30 30.21 24.85
N ARG A 581 14.42 29.41 24.26
CA ARG A 581 13.69 28.35 25.00
C ARG A 581 14.63 27.30 25.56
N TYR A 582 15.64 26.89 24.79
CA TYR A 582 16.64 25.93 25.24
C TYR A 582 17.42 26.44 26.47
N LYS A 583 17.74 27.73 26.51
CA LYS A 583 18.37 28.35 27.68
C LYS A 583 17.44 28.33 28.90
N ASP A 584 16.18 28.71 28.74
CA ASP A 584 15.20 28.70 29.83
C ASP A 584 14.98 27.28 30.40
N VAL A 585 14.93 26.29 29.53
CA VAL A 585 14.84 24.87 29.90
C VAL A 585 16.09 24.44 30.70
N LYS A 586 17.30 24.79 30.24
CA LYS A 586 18.54 24.50 30.98
C LYS A 586 18.58 25.15 32.36
N ASP A 587 18.13 26.39 32.49
CA ASP A 587 18.09 27.10 33.76
C ASP A 587 17.10 26.43 34.74
N THR A 588 15.97 25.95 34.22
CA THR A 588 15.00 25.17 34.99
C THR A 588 15.58 23.83 35.44
N LEU A 589 16.23 23.08 34.55
CA LEU A 589 16.90 21.82 34.88
C LEU A 589 18.00 21.99 35.94
N ASN A 590 18.78 23.07 35.86
CA ASN A 590 19.80 23.40 36.86
C ASN A 590 19.19 23.71 38.23
N THR A 591 18.05 24.40 38.26
CA THR A 591 17.32 24.72 39.51
C THR A 591 16.82 23.44 40.19
N TYR A 592 16.34 22.48 39.42
CA TYR A 592 15.77 21.21 39.89
C TYR A 592 16.76 20.03 39.88
N LYS A 593 18.06 20.32 39.94
CA LYS A 593 19.13 19.32 39.86
C LYS A 593 18.95 18.17 40.86
N GLY A 594 18.57 18.46 42.10
CA GLY A 594 18.35 17.42 43.12
C GLY A 594 17.15 16.51 42.84
N ALA A 595 16.07 17.05 42.27
CA ALA A 595 14.90 16.26 41.88
C ALA A 595 15.26 15.27 40.75
N ILE A 596 16.02 15.72 39.74
CA ILE A 596 16.45 14.84 38.64
C ILE A 596 17.34 13.70 39.14
N GLU A 597 18.34 13.96 40.00
CA GLU A 597 19.19 12.88 40.52
C GLU A 597 18.37 11.83 41.29
N THR A 598 17.33 12.26 42.01
CA THR A 598 16.40 11.36 42.71
C THR A 598 15.55 10.55 41.73
N MET A 599 15.03 11.19 40.67
CA MET A 599 14.29 10.50 39.60
C MET A 599 15.15 9.49 38.85
N VAL A 600 16.40 9.86 38.55
CA VAL A 600 17.38 8.97 37.90
C VAL A 600 17.64 7.76 38.78
N ALA A 601 17.88 7.94 40.09
CA ALA A 601 18.05 6.83 41.01
C ALA A 601 16.85 5.88 41.01
N ALA A 602 15.62 6.42 41.04
CA ALA A 602 14.40 5.63 40.97
C ALA A 602 14.27 4.85 39.64
N LEU A 603 14.57 5.47 38.50
CA LEU A 603 14.56 4.80 37.19
C LEU A 603 15.66 3.75 37.02
N TYR A 604 16.80 3.90 37.71
CA TYR A 604 17.83 2.87 37.72
C TYR A 604 17.40 1.61 38.47
N GLU A 605 16.59 1.76 39.53
CA GLU A 605 16.07 0.66 40.35
C GLU A 605 14.85 -0.01 39.71
N GLU A 606 13.86 0.76 39.29
CA GLU A 606 12.55 0.25 38.84
C GLU A 606 12.40 0.18 37.31
N GLU A 607 13.31 0.78 36.53
CA GLU A 607 13.29 0.94 35.06
C GLU A 607 12.08 1.68 34.48
N THR A 608 11.04 1.85 35.28
CA THR A 608 9.78 2.52 34.99
C THR A 608 9.27 3.21 36.24
N ILE A 609 8.81 4.46 36.11
CA ILE A 609 8.16 5.21 37.20
C ILE A 609 6.84 5.80 36.71
N GLU A 610 5.83 5.81 37.58
CA GLU A 610 4.54 6.44 37.30
C GLU A 610 4.60 7.96 37.50
N GLY A 611 3.75 8.70 36.79
CA GLY A 611 3.67 10.17 36.89
C GLY A 611 3.35 10.68 38.30
N ASN A 612 2.64 9.91 39.12
CA ASN A 612 2.40 10.25 40.53
C ASN A 612 3.72 10.31 41.31
N LYS A 613 4.59 9.32 41.14
CA LYS A 613 5.91 9.26 41.76
C LYS A 613 6.82 10.39 41.28
N VAL A 614 6.75 10.75 39.99
CA VAL A 614 7.45 11.93 39.45
C VAL A 614 7.04 13.20 40.18
N ARG A 615 5.72 13.42 40.35
CA ARG A 615 5.20 14.59 41.06
C ARG A 615 5.58 14.61 42.54
N GLU A 616 5.57 13.46 43.20
CA GLU A 616 6.01 13.34 44.60
C GLU A 616 7.47 13.78 44.75
N ILE A 617 8.37 13.30 43.89
CA ILE A 617 9.79 13.67 43.92
C ILE A 617 9.98 15.18 43.72
N ILE A 618 9.25 15.77 42.76
CA ILE A 618 9.32 17.22 42.50
C ILE A 618 8.82 18.00 43.70
N LYS A 619 7.67 17.61 44.27
CA LYS A 619 7.06 18.29 45.42
C LYS A 619 7.97 18.24 46.64
N GLU A 620 8.52 17.07 46.96
CA GLU A 620 9.45 16.92 48.08
C GLU A 620 10.69 17.80 47.91
N PHE A 621 11.21 17.91 46.69
CA PHE A 621 12.33 18.80 46.39
C PHE A 621 11.97 20.28 46.55
N GLU A 622 10.80 20.71 46.07
CA GLU A 622 10.30 22.08 46.24
C GLU A 622 10.14 22.43 47.73
N ASP A 623 9.52 21.55 48.51
CA ASP A 623 9.29 21.72 49.94
C ASP A 623 10.61 21.81 50.72
N GLN A 624 11.60 20.96 50.40
CA GLN A 624 12.92 20.97 51.05
C GLN A 624 13.74 22.25 50.75
N ASN A 625 13.56 22.83 49.56
CA ASN A 625 14.32 24.00 49.11
C ASN A 625 13.55 25.33 49.25
N GLY A 626 12.33 25.29 49.79
CA GLY A 626 11.48 26.47 49.95
C GLY A 626 11.11 27.16 48.63
N LEU A 627 10.99 26.38 47.54
CA LEU A 627 10.63 26.89 46.23
C LEU A 627 9.11 27.02 46.08
N PRO A 628 8.60 28.02 45.34
CA PRO A 628 7.18 28.06 45.01
C PRO A 628 6.84 26.89 44.08
N THR A 629 5.76 26.17 44.41
CA THR A 629 5.31 25.02 43.64
C THR A 629 5.04 25.39 42.18
N ARG A 630 5.78 24.74 41.27
CA ARG A 630 5.57 24.85 39.82
C ARG A 630 4.73 23.70 39.27
N LEU A 631 4.41 22.71 40.11
CA LEU A 631 3.51 21.63 39.75
C LEU A 631 2.14 22.16 39.34
N GLN A 632 1.58 21.58 38.27
CA GLN A 632 0.22 21.90 37.84
C GLN A 632 -0.81 21.36 38.85
N GLU A 633 -1.70 22.22 39.33
CA GLU A 633 -2.84 21.82 40.20
C GLU A 633 -3.75 20.84 39.46
N LEU A 634 -4.12 19.71 40.09
CA LEU A 634 -5.10 18.78 39.53
C LEU A 634 -6.42 19.53 39.29
N GLU A 635 -6.68 19.96 38.06
CA GLU A 635 -8.04 20.26 37.66
C GLU A 635 -8.80 18.92 37.68
N GLU A 636 -9.46 18.63 38.81
CA GLU A 636 -10.58 17.72 38.79
C GLU A 636 -11.56 18.28 37.76
N VAL A 637 -11.63 17.66 36.59
CA VAL A 637 -12.70 17.89 35.62
C VAL A 637 -13.98 17.43 36.32
N LYS A 638 -14.58 18.32 37.11
CA LYS A 638 -15.94 18.19 37.61
C LYS A 638 -16.82 18.13 36.38
N THR A 639 -17.18 16.91 36.01
CA THR A 639 -18.19 16.62 35.00
C THR A 639 -19.56 16.94 35.61
N GLU A 640 -19.78 18.20 35.98
CA GLU A 640 -21.13 18.73 36.21
C GLU A 640 -21.70 19.11 34.84
N VAL A 641 -22.03 18.10 34.03
CA VAL A 641 -23.08 18.29 33.04
C VAL A 641 -24.37 18.30 33.84
N LYS A 642 -24.80 19.50 34.26
CA LYS A 642 -26.20 19.72 34.61
C LYS A 642 -27.01 19.44 33.35
N VAL A 643 -27.60 18.25 33.31
CA VAL A 643 -28.75 17.97 32.46
C VAL A 643 -29.87 18.78 33.09
N GLU A 644 -30.11 19.99 32.57
CA GLU A 644 -31.39 20.66 32.78
C GLU A 644 -32.42 19.92 31.92
N GLU A 645 -33.52 19.56 32.57
CA GLU A 645 -34.61 18.68 32.12
C GLU A 645 -35.33 19.11 30.84
#